data_AF-A0A8E2F020-F1
#
_entry.id   AF-A0A8E2F020-F1
#
_cell.length_a   1.000
_cell.length_b   1.000
_cell.length_c   1.000
_cell.angle_alpha   90.00
_cell.angle_beta   90.00
_cell.angle_gamma   90.00
#
_symmetry.space_group_name_H-M   'P 1'
#
loop_
_entity.id
_entity.type
_entity.pdbx_description
1 polymer ?
#
loop_
_entity_poly.entity_id
_entity_poly.type
_entity_poly.pdbx_seq_one_letter_code
_entity_poly.pdbx_strand_id
1 'polypeptide(L)'
;MALNEASNNTVMTDPAGNVPADGTGIVQLDPWLSPFKDALRSRYTKAQQWIKTINETEGGMEKFTKGFEKFGFNVKENGDVVYREWAPNALRAYLIGDFNNWDRDATPMKKDNFGVWEVTVPGKDGQTTIPHDSKIKVLLHQPTTETVKSHKESQISLVVPNDHARQERIPAWITRVTQDLAISPVYDARFWNPPKEQRYVFKHARPPKPLSARIYEAHVGISSPDPKVATYKEFTQNVLPRIKHLGYNTIQLMAIMEHAYYASFGYQINSFFAASSRYGLPDDLKELIDTAHGMGITVLLDVVHSHASKNVLDGLNMFDNSDHLYFHEGEKGRHELWDSRLFNYGHHEVLRFLLSNLRFWMDEYQFDGFRFDGVTSMLYTHHGIGTGFSGGYHEYFGPAVDEEGVVYLMLANEMLHRLYPNVITIAEDVSGMPGLCVALSLGGIGFDYRLAMAIPDLYIKWLKEKQDIDWDMGSLAFTLTNRRHGEKTIAYAESHDQALVGDKSLLMWLCDAEMYTNMSVLTPLTPVIDRGLALHKMIRLITHGLGGEGYLNFEGNEFGHPEWLDFPREGNGNSFHYARRQFNLVDDQLLRYRFLNEFDSKMQWTEEKYGWLHSPQAYVSLKHEGDKVIVFERAGLLWIFNFHPSTSFTDYRVGVEQQGTYRIVISTDNKLFGGHGNIDESTRFFTTAFGWNGRKNFLQVYIPTRTAILMNCSAITRPLRASAFRRPATVQRAFQPIKSNFAPALSARFASTDSAKDGKIHQVIGAVVDVKFDTEQLPPILNALTTDNGGQKLVLEVAQHLGESVVRCIAMDGTEGLVRGSIATDTGSPIMIPVGPGTLGRIMNVTGDPIDERGPIKATKRLPIHADPPEFIEQSTTAEVLVTGIKVVDLLAPYARGGKIGLFGGAGVGKTVFIQELINNIAKAHGGFSVFTGVGERTREGNDLYHEMQETSVIQLDGESKVALVFGQMNEPPGARARVALTGLTVAEYFRDEEGQDVLLFIDNIFRFTQAGSEVSALLGRIPSAVGYQPTLAVDMGAMQERITTTQKGSITSVQAVYVPADDLTDPAPATTFAHLDATTVLSRGISELGIYPAVDPLDSKSRMLDPRVVGEDHYKTATRVQQMLQEYKSLQDIIAILGMDELSEADKLTVERARKLQRFLSQPFTVAQVFTGIEGKLVDLKDTIRSFNQIMDGEGDDLPEGAFYMVGDFESARAKGEKILAELEKS
;
A
#
# COMPACT_ATOMS: atom_id res chain seq x y z
N MET A 1 -20.11 -27.89 -21.54
CA MET A 1 -20.33 -28.95 -20.53
C MET A 1 -21.31 -28.43 -19.50
N ALA A 2 -21.89 -29.28 -18.66
CA ALA A 2 -22.49 -28.79 -17.41
C ALA A 2 -21.37 -28.18 -16.57
N LEU A 3 -21.51 -26.90 -16.23
CA LEU A 3 -20.66 -26.20 -15.27
C LEU A 3 -21.07 -26.62 -13.86
N ASN A 4 -20.41 -26.09 -12.83
CA ASN A 4 -20.92 -26.27 -11.47
C ASN A 4 -22.21 -25.44 -11.23
N GLU A 5 -23.34 -26.00 -11.65
CA GLU A 5 -24.70 -25.48 -11.42
C GLU A 5 -25.17 -25.69 -9.97
N ALA A 6 -24.42 -26.43 -9.15
CA ALA A 6 -24.80 -26.82 -7.78
C ALA A 6 -24.12 -26.02 -6.66
N SER A 7 -23.25 -25.05 -6.99
CA SER A 7 -22.48 -24.29 -6.00
C SER A 7 -23.29 -23.15 -5.36
N ASN A 8 -23.60 -23.26 -4.07
CA ASN A 8 -24.29 -22.24 -3.26
C ASN A 8 -23.38 -21.03 -2.89
N ASN A 9 -22.56 -20.57 -3.84
CA ASN A 9 -21.59 -19.50 -3.60
C ASN A 9 -22.30 -18.13 -3.62
N THR A 10 -23.31 -17.98 -4.48
CA THR A 10 -24.22 -16.82 -4.50
C THR A 10 -25.39 -16.98 -3.53
N VAL A 11 -25.81 -15.88 -2.90
CA VAL A 11 -26.96 -15.87 -1.97
C VAL A 11 -28.31 -16.10 -2.69
N MET A 12 -28.36 -15.90 -4.01
CA MET A 12 -29.51 -16.23 -4.86
C MET A 12 -29.39 -17.66 -5.39
N THR A 13 -30.38 -18.52 -5.10
CA THR A 13 -30.41 -19.93 -5.53
C THR A 13 -31.06 -20.19 -6.89
N ASP A 14 -31.63 -19.18 -7.55
CA ASP A 14 -32.15 -19.31 -8.92
C ASP A 14 -32.35 -17.90 -9.57
N PRO A 15 -31.57 -17.50 -10.59
CA PRO A 15 -31.88 -16.31 -11.38
C PRO A 15 -33.20 -16.53 -12.13
N ALA A 16 -34.18 -15.65 -11.95
CA ALA A 16 -35.52 -15.82 -12.51
C ALA A 16 -35.55 -15.60 -14.05
N GLY A 17 -35.05 -16.55 -14.84
CA GLY A 17 -35.07 -16.49 -16.29
C GLY A 17 -34.16 -17.51 -16.99
N ASN A 18 -34.17 -17.46 -18.32
CA ASN A 18 -33.27 -18.26 -19.16
C ASN A 18 -31.89 -17.58 -19.15
N VAL A 19 -30.94 -18.10 -18.36
CA VAL A 19 -29.60 -17.50 -18.18
C VAL A 19 -28.77 -17.64 -19.47
N PRO A 20 -28.16 -16.57 -19.99
CA PRO A 20 -27.24 -16.66 -21.12
C PRO A 20 -26.01 -17.53 -20.82
N ALA A 21 -25.80 -18.57 -21.60
CA ALA A 21 -24.67 -19.50 -21.47
C ALA A 21 -23.32 -18.92 -21.99
N ASP A 22 -23.24 -17.61 -22.19
CA ASP A 22 -22.08 -16.87 -22.73
C ASP A 22 -21.27 -16.12 -21.65
N GLY A 23 -21.54 -16.37 -20.37
CA GLY A 23 -20.88 -15.70 -19.25
C GLY A 23 -21.44 -14.31 -18.93
N THR A 24 -22.57 -13.91 -19.50
CA THR A 24 -23.23 -12.62 -19.16
C THR A 24 -24.39 -12.73 -18.18
N GLY A 25 -24.59 -13.89 -17.55
CA GLY A 25 -25.68 -14.17 -16.60
C GLY A 25 -25.71 -13.21 -15.40
N ILE A 26 -24.54 -12.81 -14.90
CA ILE A 26 -24.37 -11.87 -13.78
C ILE A 26 -25.03 -10.52 -14.03
N VAL A 27 -25.24 -10.11 -15.29
CA VAL A 27 -25.95 -8.87 -15.63
C VAL A 27 -27.43 -8.91 -15.19
N GLN A 28 -28.00 -10.09 -14.93
CA GLN A 28 -29.34 -10.23 -14.33
C GLN A 28 -29.35 -9.91 -12.83
N LEU A 29 -28.24 -10.18 -12.12
CA LEU A 29 -28.06 -9.81 -10.72
C LEU A 29 -27.65 -8.35 -10.58
N ASP A 30 -26.82 -7.86 -11.51
CA ASP A 30 -26.28 -6.51 -11.54
C ASP A 30 -26.35 -5.89 -12.95
N PRO A 31 -27.42 -5.14 -13.27
CA PRO A 31 -27.58 -4.50 -14.56
C PRO A 31 -26.50 -3.48 -14.94
N TRP A 32 -25.74 -2.94 -13.97
CA TRP A 32 -24.66 -1.97 -14.23
C TRP A 32 -23.46 -2.60 -14.93
N LEU A 33 -23.36 -3.93 -14.94
CA LEU A 33 -22.38 -4.68 -15.74
C LEU A 33 -22.73 -4.73 -17.24
N SER A 34 -23.91 -4.27 -17.67
CA SER A 34 -24.32 -4.37 -19.08
C SER A 34 -23.38 -3.68 -20.10
N PRO A 35 -22.68 -2.57 -19.81
CA PRO A 35 -21.67 -2.00 -20.72
C PRO A 35 -20.42 -2.87 -20.87
N PHE A 36 -20.15 -3.78 -19.93
CA PHE A 36 -18.91 -4.57 -19.84
C PHE A 36 -19.11 -6.04 -20.26
N LYS A 37 -20.24 -6.35 -20.91
CA LYS A 37 -20.59 -7.70 -21.39
C LYS A 37 -19.52 -8.36 -22.24
N ASP A 38 -18.80 -7.60 -23.05
CA ASP A 38 -17.79 -8.16 -23.94
C ASP A 38 -16.51 -8.55 -23.18
N ALA A 39 -16.15 -7.83 -22.11
CA ALA A 39 -15.08 -8.23 -21.19
C ALA A 39 -15.47 -9.49 -20.38
N LEU A 40 -16.71 -9.55 -19.88
CA LEU A 40 -17.25 -10.75 -19.21
C LEU A 40 -17.23 -11.97 -20.15
N ARG A 41 -17.72 -11.81 -21.39
CA ARG A 41 -17.71 -12.87 -22.41
C ARG A 41 -16.29 -13.28 -22.80
N SER A 42 -15.33 -12.34 -22.90
CA SER A 42 -13.91 -12.62 -23.16
C SER A 42 -13.35 -13.59 -22.11
N ARG A 43 -13.40 -13.20 -20.83
CA ARG A 43 -12.89 -13.97 -19.69
C ARG A 43 -13.54 -15.35 -19.59
N TYR A 44 -14.88 -15.41 -19.68
CA TYR A 44 -15.61 -16.68 -19.66
C TYR A 44 -15.24 -17.58 -20.85
N THR A 45 -15.12 -17.02 -22.06
CA THR A 45 -14.70 -17.80 -23.25
C THR A 45 -13.30 -18.36 -23.09
N LYS A 46 -12.34 -17.56 -22.59
CA LYS A 46 -10.97 -18.02 -22.28
C LYS A 46 -10.94 -19.13 -21.24
N ALA A 47 -11.71 -19.01 -20.15
CA ALA A 47 -11.83 -20.07 -19.15
C ALA A 47 -12.44 -21.37 -19.73
N GLN A 48 -13.51 -21.27 -20.53
CA GLN A 48 -14.07 -22.44 -21.23
C GLN A 48 -13.08 -23.06 -22.22
N GLN A 49 -12.27 -22.24 -22.90
CA GLN A 49 -11.26 -22.70 -23.84
C GLN A 49 -10.14 -23.47 -23.12
N TRP A 50 -9.66 -23.00 -21.97
CA TRP A 50 -8.72 -23.74 -21.12
C TRP A 50 -9.30 -25.05 -20.59
N ILE A 51 -10.53 -25.04 -20.07
CA ILE A 51 -11.23 -26.26 -19.63
C ILE A 51 -11.31 -27.27 -20.79
N LYS A 52 -11.65 -26.81 -22.00
CA LYS A 52 -11.68 -27.66 -23.20
C LYS A 52 -10.31 -28.24 -23.51
N THR A 53 -9.26 -27.40 -23.58
CA THR A 53 -7.88 -27.85 -23.83
C THR A 53 -7.47 -28.93 -22.84
N ILE A 54 -7.61 -28.69 -21.53
CA ILE A 54 -7.26 -29.63 -20.46
C ILE A 54 -8.04 -30.96 -20.58
N ASN A 55 -9.32 -30.91 -20.97
CA ASN A 55 -10.09 -32.13 -21.21
C ASN A 55 -9.58 -32.93 -22.42
N GLU A 56 -9.15 -32.24 -23.49
CA GLU A 56 -8.68 -32.86 -24.74
C GLU A 56 -7.23 -33.36 -24.67
N THR A 57 -6.33 -32.65 -23.96
CA THR A 57 -4.89 -32.98 -23.89
C THR A 57 -4.51 -33.83 -22.68
N GLU A 58 -5.13 -33.59 -21.52
CA GLU A 58 -4.73 -34.18 -20.23
C GLU A 58 -5.75 -35.21 -19.69
N GLY A 59 -6.86 -35.39 -20.41
CA GLY A 59 -7.90 -36.37 -20.07
C GLY A 59 -8.79 -35.94 -18.91
N GLY A 60 -8.88 -34.62 -18.66
CA GLY A 60 -9.82 -34.02 -17.70
C GLY A 60 -9.14 -33.28 -16.54
N MET A 61 -9.84 -32.28 -16.00
CA MET A 61 -9.35 -31.45 -14.89
C MET A 61 -8.84 -32.31 -13.70
N GLU A 62 -9.57 -33.34 -13.31
CA GLU A 62 -9.18 -34.25 -12.21
C GLU A 62 -7.80 -34.91 -12.40
N LYS A 63 -7.44 -35.27 -13.64
CA LYS A 63 -6.13 -35.87 -13.97
C LYS A 63 -5.04 -34.82 -14.11
N PHE A 64 -5.38 -33.65 -14.64
CA PHE A 64 -4.45 -32.54 -14.80
C PHE A 64 -3.92 -32.03 -13.46
N THR A 65 -4.81 -31.97 -12.47
CA THR A 65 -4.55 -31.42 -11.13
C THR A 65 -3.88 -32.44 -10.19
N LYS A 66 -3.70 -33.68 -10.65
CA LYS A 66 -2.85 -34.67 -9.98
C LYS A 66 -1.40 -34.60 -10.49
N GLY A 67 -0.92 -33.38 -10.76
CA GLY A 67 0.45 -33.14 -11.23
C GLY A 67 1.50 -33.70 -10.27
N PHE A 68 1.26 -33.66 -8.95
CA PHE A 68 2.15 -34.22 -7.93
C PHE A 68 2.28 -35.76 -7.97
N GLU A 69 1.32 -36.49 -8.57
CA GLU A 69 1.44 -37.93 -8.85
C GLU A 69 2.34 -38.23 -10.08
N LYS A 70 2.77 -37.19 -10.80
CA LYS A 70 3.63 -37.26 -12.00
C LYS A 70 4.97 -36.56 -11.82
N PHE A 71 4.98 -35.37 -11.23
CA PHE A 71 6.12 -34.48 -10.98
C PHE A 71 6.61 -34.59 -9.55
N GLY A 72 7.85 -34.17 -9.28
CA GLY A 72 8.50 -34.43 -8.01
C GLY A 72 8.80 -35.92 -7.83
N PHE A 73 8.97 -36.36 -6.58
CA PHE A 73 9.39 -37.72 -6.25
C PHE A 73 8.20 -38.66 -6.05
N ASN A 74 8.12 -39.70 -6.88
CA ASN A 74 7.02 -40.64 -6.93
C ASN A 74 7.51 -42.08 -6.75
N VAL A 75 7.23 -42.67 -5.60
CA VAL A 75 7.64 -44.04 -5.23
C VAL A 75 6.67 -45.07 -5.82
N LYS A 76 7.21 -46.12 -6.45
CA LYS A 76 6.46 -47.24 -7.04
C LYS A 76 6.42 -48.46 -6.10
N GLU A 77 5.48 -49.37 -6.35
CA GLU A 77 5.26 -50.56 -5.51
C GLU A 77 6.46 -51.51 -5.46
N ASN A 78 7.32 -51.50 -6.47
CA ASN A 78 8.56 -52.28 -6.53
C ASN A 78 9.76 -51.60 -5.82
N GLY A 79 9.56 -50.42 -5.24
CA GLY A 79 10.61 -49.62 -4.59
C GLY A 79 11.33 -48.63 -5.51
N ASP A 80 11.03 -48.59 -6.81
CA ASP A 80 11.60 -47.60 -7.73
C ASP A 80 11.12 -46.19 -7.36
N VAL A 81 12.02 -45.20 -7.44
CA VAL A 81 11.68 -43.78 -7.25
C VAL A 81 11.78 -43.08 -8.60
N VAL A 82 10.63 -42.66 -9.14
CA VAL A 82 10.56 -41.83 -10.34
C VAL A 82 10.60 -40.37 -9.93
N TYR A 83 11.54 -39.60 -10.47
CA TYR A 83 11.60 -38.15 -10.30
C TYR A 83 11.37 -37.46 -11.64
N ARG A 84 10.49 -36.46 -11.67
CA ARG A 84 10.29 -35.57 -12.82
C ARG A 84 10.30 -34.11 -12.46
N GLU A 85 10.79 -33.30 -13.38
CA GLU A 85 10.88 -31.84 -13.22
C GLU A 85 10.70 -31.12 -14.55
N TRP A 86 10.04 -29.95 -14.54
CA TRP A 86 9.86 -29.13 -15.75
C TRP A 86 10.93 -28.05 -15.84
N ALA A 87 11.74 -28.09 -16.90
CA ALA A 87 12.84 -27.16 -17.13
C ALA A 87 13.26 -27.18 -18.62
N PRO A 88 12.51 -26.49 -19.50
CA PRO A 88 12.69 -26.50 -20.94
C PRO A 88 13.94 -25.79 -21.42
N ASN A 89 14.49 -24.78 -20.72
CA ASN A 89 15.71 -24.12 -21.16
C ASN A 89 16.97 -24.96 -20.86
N ALA A 90 16.84 -25.97 -20.01
CA ALA A 90 17.93 -26.87 -19.68
C ALA A 90 18.36 -27.80 -20.84
N LEU A 91 19.63 -28.20 -20.87
CA LEU A 91 20.31 -28.94 -21.94
C LEU A 91 20.83 -30.31 -21.45
N ARG A 92 21.05 -30.50 -20.14
CA ARG A 92 21.28 -31.81 -19.47
C ARG A 92 20.79 -31.75 -18.03
N ALA A 93 20.22 -32.83 -17.53
CA ALA A 93 19.78 -32.94 -16.13
C ALA A 93 20.25 -34.24 -15.48
N TYR A 94 20.32 -34.27 -14.15
CA TYR A 94 20.89 -35.35 -13.32
C TYR A 94 20.20 -35.33 -11.94
N LEU A 95 20.17 -36.40 -11.14
CA LEU A 95 19.62 -36.40 -9.77
C LEU A 95 20.69 -36.73 -8.73
N ILE A 96 20.82 -35.95 -7.66
CA ILE A 96 21.88 -36.19 -6.68
C ILE A 96 21.36 -36.04 -5.23
N GLY A 97 22.09 -36.62 -4.28
CA GLY A 97 21.62 -36.78 -2.90
C GLY A 97 22.66 -37.49 -2.03
N ASP A 98 22.34 -37.65 -0.75
CA ASP A 98 23.09 -38.56 0.13
C ASP A 98 23.14 -39.98 -0.48
N PHE A 99 22.05 -40.40 -1.14
CA PHE A 99 21.90 -41.74 -1.75
C PHE A 99 22.95 -42.06 -2.82
N ASN A 100 23.58 -41.04 -3.44
CA ASN A 100 24.67 -41.21 -4.41
C ASN A 100 25.96 -40.49 -3.99
N ASN A 101 26.14 -40.23 -2.68
CA ASN A 101 27.31 -39.56 -2.10
C ASN A 101 27.61 -38.18 -2.71
N TRP A 102 26.58 -37.47 -3.18
CA TRP A 102 26.73 -36.20 -3.89
C TRP A 102 27.56 -36.29 -5.18
N ASP A 103 27.52 -37.43 -5.87
CA ASP A 103 28.10 -37.56 -7.21
C ASP A 103 27.27 -36.78 -8.24
N ARG A 104 27.94 -35.79 -8.84
CA ARG A 104 27.34 -34.78 -9.73
C ARG A 104 26.96 -35.32 -11.11
N ASP A 105 27.48 -36.49 -11.49
CA ASP A 105 27.35 -37.03 -12.84
C ASP A 105 26.77 -38.48 -12.84
N ALA A 106 26.59 -39.12 -11.68
CA ALA A 106 26.16 -40.52 -11.55
C ALA A 106 24.72 -40.86 -12.00
N THR A 107 23.76 -39.92 -11.96
CA THR A 107 22.32 -40.25 -12.14
C THR A 107 21.64 -39.32 -13.17
N PRO A 108 22.03 -39.37 -14.46
CA PRO A 108 21.48 -38.50 -15.51
C PRO A 108 19.98 -38.73 -15.77
N MET A 109 19.24 -37.65 -16.02
CA MET A 109 17.83 -37.65 -16.41
C MET A 109 17.68 -37.49 -17.94
N LYS A 110 16.51 -37.84 -18.47
CA LYS A 110 16.17 -37.73 -19.89
C LYS A 110 15.11 -36.65 -20.11
N LYS A 111 15.34 -35.75 -21.08
CA LYS A 111 14.38 -34.71 -21.50
C LYS A 111 13.37 -35.28 -22.48
N ASP A 112 12.11 -34.88 -22.36
CA ASP A 112 11.08 -35.12 -23.37
C ASP A 112 10.92 -33.93 -24.35
N ASN A 113 9.91 -34.01 -25.22
CA ASN A 113 9.63 -32.98 -26.22
C ASN A 113 9.02 -31.68 -25.64
N PHE A 114 8.57 -31.68 -24.39
CA PHE A 114 7.97 -30.53 -23.70
C PHE A 114 8.92 -29.88 -22.68
N GLY A 115 10.13 -30.42 -22.55
CA GLY A 115 11.12 -29.94 -21.60
C GLY A 115 10.96 -30.47 -20.18
N VAL A 116 10.19 -31.55 -20.01
CA VAL A 116 10.15 -32.32 -18.77
C VAL A 116 11.32 -33.28 -18.75
N TRP A 117 12.04 -33.31 -17.62
CA TRP A 117 13.11 -34.26 -17.37
C TRP A 117 12.60 -35.39 -16.49
N GLU A 118 12.99 -36.63 -16.78
CA GLU A 118 12.64 -37.83 -16.00
C GLU A 118 13.87 -38.68 -15.67
N VAL A 119 13.93 -39.22 -14.45
CA VAL A 119 14.80 -40.34 -14.09
C VAL A 119 14.07 -41.33 -13.18
N THR A 120 14.45 -42.59 -13.25
CA THR A 120 14.03 -43.64 -12.32
C THR A 120 15.24 -44.15 -11.57
N VAL A 121 15.27 -43.97 -10.25
CA VAL A 121 16.27 -44.57 -9.37
C VAL A 121 15.72 -45.95 -8.94
N PRO A 122 16.37 -47.06 -9.30
CA PRO A 122 15.83 -48.39 -9.08
C PRO A 122 15.78 -48.72 -7.59
N GLY A 123 14.69 -49.37 -7.17
CA GLY A 123 14.55 -49.96 -5.85
C GLY A 123 15.46 -51.18 -5.66
N LYS A 124 15.63 -51.61 -4.41
CA LYS A 124 16.34 -52.84 -4.06
C LYS A 124 15.51 -53.64 -3.07
N ASP A 125 15.30 -54.92 -3.36
CA ASP A 125 14.56 -55.87 -2.51
C ASP A 125 13.15 -55.35 -2.11
N GLY A 126 12.51 -54.58 -2.99
CA GLY A 126 11.19 -53.95 -2.76
C GLY A 126 11.21 -52.66 -1.95
N GLN A 127 12.39 -52.14 -1.59
CA GLN A 127 12.57 -50.90 -0.81
C GLN A 127 13.21 -49.79 -1.67
N THR A 128 13.00 -48.53 -1.26
CA THR A 128 13.62 -47.38 -1.94
C THR A 128 15.11 -47.31 -1.64
N THR A 129 15.92 -47.09 -2.67
CA THR A 129 17.37 -46.87 -2.55
C THR A 129 17.73 -45.45 -2.08
N ILE A 130 16.81 -44.50 -2.24
CA ILE A 130 16.87 -43.19 -1.57
C ILE A 130 16.32 -43.35 -0.15
N PRO A 131 17.09 -43.07 0.92
CA PRO A 131 16.61 -43.18 2.30
C PRO A 131 15.63 -42.06 2.66
N HIS A 132 14.61 -42.38 3.47
CA HIS A 132 13.69 -41.40 4.06
C HIS A 132 14.42 -40.28 4.82
N ASP A 133 13.98 -39.03 4.63
CA ASP A 133 14.50 -37.79 5.22
C ASP A 133 15.99 -37.50 4.93
N SER A 134 16.59 -38.24 3.99
CA SER A 134 17.89 -37.91 3.40
C SER A 134 17.82 -36.63 2.55
N LYS A 135 18.96 -35.94 2.44
CA LYS A 135 19.08 -34.69 1.66
C LYS A 135 19.15 -34.99 0.15
N ILE A 136 18.57 -34.08 -0.64
CA ILE A 136 18.51 -33.99 -2.12
C ILE A 136 18.48 -32.48 -2.52
N LYS A 137 18.82 -32.05 -3.76
CA LYS A 137 18.70 -30.61 -4.23
C LYS A 137 18.84 -30.46 -5.78
N VAL A 138 19.42 -29.39 -6.40
CA VAL A 138 19.71 -29.15 -7.89
C VAL A 138 21.22 -28.77 -8.25
N LEU A 139 21.80 -28.89 -9.49
CA LEU A 139 23.18 -28.43 -9.99
C LEU A 139 23.41 -28.46 -11.54
N LEU A 140 23.48 -27.36 -12.31
CA LEU A 140 23.80 -27.34 -13.78
C LEU A 140 25.25 -27.84 -14.21
N HIS A 141 25.71 -27.87 -15.49
CA HIS A 141 27.02 -28.47 -15.98
C HIS A 141 27.62 -27.88 -17.30
N GLN A 142 28.95 -27.58 -17.41
CA GLN A 142 29.88 -27.63 -18.60
C GLN A 142 31.38 -27.40 -18.16
N PRO A 143 32.44 -27.53 -19.01
CA PRO A 143 33.79 -27.99 -18.57
C PRO A 143 35.00 -27.00 -18.55
N THR A 144 35.89 -27.21 -17.56
CA THR A 144 37.36 -26.87 -17.46
C THR A 144 37.85 -25.46 -17.82
N THR A 145 38.68 -24.78 -17.01
CA THR A 145 39.85 -25.30 -16.26
C THR A 145 40.02 -24.81 -14.81
N GLU A 146 40.77 -25.63 -14.05
CA GLU A 146 41.36 -25.42 -12.72
C GLU A 146 40.46 -25.30 -11.47
N THR A 147 40.78 -26.15 -10.50
CA THR A 147 40.07 -26.34 -9.23
C THR A 147 40.69 -25.54 -8.09
N VAL A 148 39.84 -24.88 -7.30
CA VAL A 148 40.08 -24.70 -5.85
C VAL A 148 38.99 -25.47 -5.09
N LYS A 149 39.38 -26.15 -4.00
CA LYS A 149 38.50 -27.01 -3.21
C LYS A 149 38.19 -26.40 -1.84
N SER A 150 36.93 -26.10 -1.55
CA SER A 150 36.41 -26.15 -0.18
C SER A 150 34.89 -26.29 -0.10
N HIS A 151 34.47 -27.35 0.60
CA HIS A 151 33.14 -27.59 1.20
C HIS A 151 32.04 -28.17 0.29
N LYS A 152 31.08 -28.88 0.93
CA LYS A 152 30.20 -29.93 0.35
C LYS A 152 28.71 -29.52 0.39
N GLU A 153 27.85 -30.35 -0.25
CA GLU A 153 26.35 -30.35 -0.25
C GLU A 153 25.69 -29.28 -1.16
N SER A 154 24.62 -29.51 -1.97
CA SER A 154 23.69 -30.66 -2.20
C SER A 154 22.85 -30.46 -3.50
N GLN A 155 22.49 -31.46 -4.38
CA GLN A 155 22.13 -31.21 -5.84
C GLN A 155 21.22 -32.19 -6.72
N ILE A 156 20.89 -31.86 -8.02
CA ILE A 156 20.08 -32.46 -9.20
C ILE A 156 20.26 -31.54 -10.46
N SER A 157 20.88 -31.88 -11.58
CA SER A 157 21.30 -30.92 -12.64
C SER A 157 20.29 -30.37 -13.67
N LEU A 158 20.62 -29.24 -14.37
CA LEU A 158 19.90 -28.56 -15.50
C LEU A 158 20.76 -27.52 -16.36
N VAL A 159 21.55 -27.88 -17.39
CA VAL A 159 22.50 -26.97 -18.17
C VAL A 159 21.86 -25.87 -19.06
N VAL A 160 22.34 -24.63 -19.24
CA VAL A 160 21.61 -23.56 -20.02
C VAL A 160 22.53 -22.73 -20.97
N PRO A 161 22.04 -22.08 -22.06
CA PRO A 161 22.89 -21.54 -23.14
C PRO A 161 23.83 -20.36 -22.84
N ASN A 162 23.42 -19.37 -22.02
CA ASN A 162 24.08 -18.05 -22.03
C ASN A 162 25.38 -17.94 -21.20
N ASP A 163 25.65 -18.87 -20.29
CA ASP A 163 26.73 -18.71 -19.28
C ASP A 163 27.51 -20.01 -18.97
N HIS A 164 27.04 -21.17 -19.46
CA HIS A 164 27.66 -22.51 -19.25
C HIS A 164 27.94 -22.94 -17.78
N ALA A 165 27.54 -22.14 -16.78
CA ALA A 165 27.83 -22.36 -15.36
C ALA A 165 27.05 -23.53 -14.72
N ARG A 166 27.54 -24.02 -13.56
CA ARG A 166 26.84 -24.99 -12.69
C ARG A 166 26.10 -24.28 -11.55
N GLN A 167 24.83 -24.57 -11.31
CA GLN A 167 23.99 -23.88 -10.29
C GLN A 167 22.97 -24.79 -9.60
N GLU A 168 22.75 -24.59 -8.29
CA GLU A 168 21.87 -25.41 -7.45
C GLU A 168 20.49 -24.78 -7.16
N ARG A 169 19.47 -25.60 -6.95
CA ARG A 169 18.06 -25.25 -6.60
C ARG A 169 17.45 -26.28 -5.64
N ILE A 170 16.20 -26.06 -5.25
CA ILE A 170 15.32 -27.04 -4.59
C ILE A 170 14.27 -27.52 -5.61
N PRO A 171 13.93 -28.83 -5.70
CA PRO A 171 12.90 -29.33 -6.62
C PRO A 171 11.57 -28.60 -6.45
N ALA A 172 10.95 -28.15 -7.54
CA ALA A 172 9.77 -27.27 -7.47
C ALA A 172 8.57 -27.96 -6.78
N TRP A 173 8.53 -29.29 -6.86
CA TRP A 173 7.49 -30.18 -6.32
C TRP A 173 7.92 -30.88 -5.02
N ILE A 174 8.89 -30.33 -4.28
CA ILE A 174 9.35 -30.93 -3.02
C ILE A 174 8.27 -30.83 -1.93
N THR A 175 8.09 -31.90 -1.14
CA THR A 175 7.11 -31.97 -0.06
C THR A 175 7.67 -31.67 1.33
N ARG A 176 8.99 -31.55 1.46
CA ARG A 176 9.70 -31.15 2.68
C ARG A 176 11.08 -30.58 2.38
N VAL A 177 11.42 -29.50 3.07
CA VAL A 177 12.77 -28.97 3.16
C VAL A 177 13.17 -28.81 4.63
N THR A 178 14.41 -28.44 4.92
CA THR A 178 14.90 -28.08 6.27
C THR A 178 16.02 -27.07 6.17
N GLN A 179 16.18 -26.20 7.17
CA GLN A 179 17.30 -25.27 7.30
C GLN A 179 18.14 -25.63 8.54
N ASP A 180 19.46 -25.54 8.43
CA ASP A 180 20.38 -25.58 9.58
C ASP A 180 21.23 -24.31 9.57
N LEU A 181 20.80 -23.31 10.34
CA LEU A 181 21.44 -22.00 10.43
C LEU A 181 22.88 -22.04 10.97
N ALA A 182 23.32 -23.15 11.59
CA ALA A 182 24.72 -23.33 11.98
C ALA A 182 25.64 -23.75 10.81
N ILE A 183 25.05 -24.18 9.69
CA ILE A 183 25.76 -24.63 8.47
C ILE A 183 25.53 -23.66 7.30
N SER A 184 24.28 -23.28 7.04
CA SER A 184 23.91 -22.47 5.88
C SER A 184 22.57 -21.74 6.10
N PRO A 185 22.42 -20.50 5.62
CA PRO A 185 21.11 -19.84 5.56
C PRO A 185 20.19 -20.42 4.47
N VAL A 186 20.69 -21.26 3.57
CA VAL A 186 19.93 -21.86 2.45
C VAL A 186 19.27 -23.17 2.90
N TYR A 187 18.03 -23.42 2.47
CA TYR A 187 17.33 -24.68 2.76
C TYR A 187 17.89 -25.88 1.96
N ASP A 188 17.80 -27.07 2.57
CA ASP A 188 18.02 -28.37 1.92
C ASP A 188 16.69 -29.09 1.68
N ALA A 189 16.51 -29.71 0.50
CA ALA A 189 15.36 -30.56 0.23
C ALA A 189 15.50 -31.95 0.86
N ARG A 190 14.39 -32.53 1.31
CA ARG A 190 14.33 -33.82 2.01
C ARG A 190 13.44 -34.81 1.28
N PHE A 191 13.92 -36.02 1.07
CA PHE A 191 13.10 -37.09 0.49
C PHE A 191 12.08 -37.63 1.52
N TRP A 192 10.91 -37.01 1.55
CA TRP A 192 9.86 -37.34 2.52
C TRP A 192 9.03 -38.57 2.10
N ASN A 193 9.57 -39.76 2.38
CA ASN A 193 8.89 -41.04 2.20
C ASN A 193 8.87 -41.88 3.49
N PRO A 194 8.12 -41.48 4.54
CA PRO A 194 8.08 -42.22 5.81
C PRO A 194 7.59 -43.68 5.63
N PRO A 195 8.10 -44.63 6.44
CA PRO A 195 7.63 -46.02 6.46
C PRO A 195 6.11 -46.13 6.61
N LYS A 196 5.50 -47.17 6.05
CA LYS A 196 4.03 -47.33 6.05
C LYS A 196 3.44 -47.37 7.46
N GLU A 197 4.21 -47.84 8.43
CA GLU A 197 3.88 -47.97 9.84
C GLU A 197 3.99 -46.64 10.61
N GLN A 198 4.68 -45.65 10.04
CA GLN A 198 4.95 -44.34 10.64
C GLN A 198 4.13 -43.21 9.99
N ARG A 199 3.58 -43.43 8.79
CA ARG A 199 2.69 -42.49 8.10
C ARG A 199 1.46 -42.18 8.91
N TYR A 200 1.12 -40.90 9.03
CA TYR A 200 -0.16 -40.47 9.59
C TYR A 200 -1.33 -40.98 8.74
N VAL A 201 -2.37 -41.47 9.41
CA VAL A 201 -3.64 -41.86 8.81
C VAL A 201 -4.75 -41.07 9.51
N PHE A 202 -5.47 -40.25 8.74
CA PHE A 202 -6.63 -39.49 9.22
C PHE A 202 -7.68 -40.42 9.84
N LYS A 203 -8.17 -40.05 11.03
CA LYS A 203 -9.11 -40.84 11.84
C LYS A 203 -10.52 -40.26 11.80
N HIS A 204 -10.63 -38.97 11.52
CA HIS A 204 -11.88 -38.22 11.46
C HIS A 204 -12.24 -37.89 10.01
N ALA A 205 -13.51 -37.61 9.78
CA ALA A 205 -13.97 -37.09 8.50
C ALA A 205 -14.05 -35.57 8.56
N ARG A 206 -13.77 -34.91 7.43
CA ARG A 206 -13.99 -33.48 7.21
C ARG A 206 -15.38 -33.06 7.73
N PRO A 207 -15.48 -31.99 8.54
CA PRO A 207 -16.76 -31.47 9.00
C PRO A 207 -17.66 -31.01 7.83
N PRO A 208 -18.99 -30.94 8.02
CA PRO A 208 -19.87 -30.33 7.03
C PRO A 208 -19.54 -28.84 6.86
N LYS A 209 -19.73 -28.29 5.64
CA LYS A 209 -19.59 -26.85 5.37
C LYS A 209 -20.47 -26.06 6.35
N PRO A 210 -19.92 -25.15 7.17
CA PRO A 210 -20.71 -24.36 8.12
C PRO A 210 -21.66 -23.43 7.37
N LEU A 211 -22.83 -23.16 7.96
CA LEU A 211 -23.82 -22.22 7.39
C LEU A 211 -23.26 -20.80 7.32
N SER A 212 -22.50 -20.40 8.36
CA SER A 212 -21.75 -19.16 8.47
C SER A 212 -20.35 -19.47 8.98
N ALA A 213 -19.31 -18.97 8.29
CA ALA A 213 -17.94 -19.13 8.73
C ALA A 213 -17.62 -18.19 9.89
N ARG A 214 -17.25 -18.76 11.04
CA ARG A 214 -16.69 -18.06 12.21
C ARG A 214 -15.23 -18.48 12.32
N ILE A 215 -14.37 -17.63 11.76
CA ILE A 215 -12.97 -17.92 11.44
C ILE A 215 -12.06 -17.41 12.56
N TYR A 216 -11.23 -18.32 13.09
CA TYR A 216 -10.09 -17.98 13.92
C TYR A 216 -8.83 -18.01 13.04
N GLU A 217 -8.28 -16.84 12.73
CA GLU A 217 -7.04 -16.70 11.95
C GLU A 217 -5.84 -16.88 12.88
N ALA A 218 -4.92 -17.78 12.55
CA ALA A 218 -3.81 -18.15 13.42
C ALA A 218 -2.55 -18.55 12.63
N HIS A 219 -1.40 -18.33 13.27
CA HIS A 219 -0.07 -18.65 12.77
C HIS A 219 0.66 -19.52 13.80
N VAL A 220 0.80 -20.81 13.48
CA VAL A 220 1.32 -21.85 14.37
C VAL A 220 2.59 -21.44 15.13
N GLY A 221 3.54 -20.80 14.44
CA GLY A 221 4.84 -20.44 15.01
C GLY A 221 4.83 -19.40 16.13
N ILE A 222 3.73 -18.65 16.32
CA ILE A 222 3.61 -17.63 17.38
C ILE A 222 2.61 -18.01 18.47
N SER A 223 1.89 -19.13 18.32
CA SER A 223 0.79 -19.55 19.21
C SER A 223 1.26 -20.16 20.54
N SER A 224 2.29 -19.58 21.16
CA SER A 224 2.82 -19.93 22.49
C SER A 224 3.18 -18.68 23.28
N PRO A 225 3.08 -18.67 24.62
CA PRO A 225 3.57 -17.56 25.45
C PRO A 225 5.10 -17.50 25.54
N ASP A 226 5.82 -18.56 25.15
CA ASP A 226 7.28 -18.59 25.09
C ASP A 226 7.79 -17.80 23.87
N PRO A 227 8.89 -17.03 23.98
CA PRO A 227 9.52 -16.33 22.85
C PRO A 227 10.36 -17.31 22.00
N LYS A 228 9.68 -18.21 21.27
CA LYS A 228 10.25 -19.24 20.40
C LYS A 228 9.30 -19.51 19.23
N VAL A 229 9.77 -20.20 18.19
CA VAL A 229 8.85 -20.80 17.21
C VAL A 229 8.10 -21.96 17.87
N ALA A 230 6.77 -21.86 17.93
CA ALA A 230 5.91 -22.93 18.42
C ALA A 230 5.60 -23.98 17.33
N THR A 231 5.25 -25.19 17.77
CA THR A 231 5.11 -26.37 16.89
C THR A 231 3.66 -26.73 16.58
N TYR A 232 3.44 -27.50 15.50
CA TYR A 232 2.15 -28.08 15.15
C TYR A 232 1.53 -28.87 16.32
N LYS A 233 2.35 -29.59 17.09
CA LYS A 233 1.89 -30.36 18.26
C LYS A 233 1.49 -29.47 19.44
N GLU A 234 2.25 -28.41 19.72
CA GLU A 234 1.85 -27.42 20.73
C GLU A 234 0.53 -26.73 20.35
N PHE A 235 0.35 -26.35 19.08
CA PHE A 235 -0.91 -25.79 18.58
C PHE A 235 -2.09 -26.78 18.75
N THR A 236 -1.88 -28.03 18.33
CA THR A 236 -2.87 -29.11 18.43
C THR A 236 -3.33 -29.36 19.86
N GLN A 237 -2.40 -29.35 20.81
CA GLN A 237 -2.67 -29.66 22.22
C GLN A 237 -3.22 -28.44 23.00
N ASN A 238 -2.69 -27.24 22.75
CA ASN A 238 -2.91 -26.08 23.62
C ASN A 238 -3.85 -25.01 23.03
N VAL A 239 -3.99 -24.96 21.70
CA VAL A 239 -4.70 -23.87 20.99
C VAL A 239 -6.03 -24.35 20.41
N LEU A 240 -6.08 -25.52 19.76
CA LEU A 240 -7.35 -26.09 19.27
C LEU A 240 -8.46 -26.18 20.34
N PRO A 241 -8.19 -26.59 21.60
CA PRO A 241 -9.22 -26.59 22.65
C PRO A 241 -9.73 -25.18 23.00
N ARG A 242 -8.88 -24.14 22.91
CA ARG A 242 -9.27 -22.74 23.14
C ARG A 242 -10.18 -22.23 22.03
N ILE A 243 -9.80 -22.45 20.77
CA ILE A 243 -10.60 -22.13 19.58
C ILE A 243 -11.98 -22.80 19.69
N LYS A 244 -12.02 -24.08 20.08
CA LYS A 244 -13.28 -24.81 20.26
C LYS A 244 -14.13 -24.24 21.41
N HIS A 245 -13.52 -23.88 22.54
CA HIS A 245 -14.21 -23.28 23.68
C HIS A 245 -14.81 -21.91 23.34
N LEU A 246 -14.08 -21.11 22.56
CA LEU A 246 -14.54 -19.82 22.04
C LEU A 246 -15.70 -19.94 21.03
N GLY A 247 -15.96 -21.11 20.45
CA GLY A 247 -17.13 -21.33 19.57
C GLY A 247 -16.92 -20.99 18.09
N TYR A 248 -15.67 -20.70 17.70
CA TYR A 248 -15.25 -20.68 16.30
C TYR A 248 -15.46 -22.05 15.66
N ASN A 249 -15.84 -22.05 14.38
CA ASN A 249 -16.11 -23.27 13.61
C ASN A 249 -15.14 -23.47 12.44
N THR A 250 -14.32 -22.46 12.13
CA THR A 250 -13.36 -22.44 11.04
C THR A 250 -12.02 -21.91 11.57
N ILE A 251 -10.91 -22.45 11.11
CA ILE A 251 -9.56 -21.91 11.32
C ILE A 251 -9.02 -21.44 9.97
N GLN A 252 -8.44 -20.24 9.90
CA GLN A 252 -7.60 -19.81 8.78
C GLN A 252 -6.15 -19.97 9.23
N LEU A 253 -5.42 -20.89 8.59
CA LEU A 253 -4.08 -21.30 9.03
C LEU A 253 -3.01 -20.66 8.13
N MET A 254 -2.37 -19.62 8.67
CA MET A 254 -1.37 -18.81 7.97
C MET A 254 0.00 -19.48 7.90
N ALA A 255 0.82 -19.04 6.95
CA ALA A 255 2.26 -19.37 6.83
C ALA A 255 2.62 -20.87 6.76
N ILE A 256 1.69 -21.72 6.31
CA ILE A 256 1.92 -23.16 6.20
C ILE A 256 2.76 -23.54 4.99
N MET A 257 2.57 -22.86 3.85
CA MET A 257 3.45 -23.03 2.68
C MET A 257 4.85 -22.54 3.03
N GLU A 258 5.88 -23.31 2.69
CA GLU A 258 7.24 -23.05 3.16
C GLU A 258 7.83 -21.76 2.55
N HIS A 259 8.35 -20.92 3.44
CA HIS A 259 8.85 -19.57 3.20
C HIS A 259 10.19 -19.40 3.94
N ALA A 260 11.26 -18.94 3.28
CA ALA A 260 12.59 -18.87 3.89
C ALA A 260 12.74 -17.70 4.88
N TYR A 261 12.04 -16.58 4.62
CA TYR A 261 12.05 -15.40 5.47
C TYR A 261 10.87 -15.44 6.46
N TYR A 262 11.14 -15.77 7.73
CA TYR A 262 10.08 -15.94 8.75
C TYR A 262 9.29 -14.65 9.01
N ALA A 263 9.96 -13.49 8.98
CA ALA A 263 9.31 -12.19 9.12
C ALA A 263 8.54 -11.72 7.87
N SER A 264 8.45 -12.54 6.81
CA SER A 264 7.43 -12.36 5.76
C SER A 264 6.02 -12.75 6.20
N PHE A 265 5.86 -13.28 7.41
CA PHE A 265 4.59 -13.79 7.94
C PHE A 265 3.95 -14.91 7.10
N GLY A 266 4.75 -15.56 6.24
CA GLY A 266 4.27 -16.59 5.31
C GLY A 266 4.02 -16.11 3.88
N TYR A 267 4.16 -14.82 3.57
CA TYR A 267 3.89 -14.32 2.22
C TYR A 267 5.03 -14.61 1.20
N GLN A 268 6.28 -14.73 1.65
CA GLN A 268 7.42 -14.98 0.75
C GLN A 268 7.64 -16.48 0.51
N ILE A 269 6.80 -17.10 -0.34
CA ILE A 269 6.85 -18.55 -0.59
C ILE A 269 8.10 -18.96 -1.39
N ASN A 270 8.73 -20.02 -0.89
CA ASN A 270 9.91 -20.68 -1.48
C ASN A 270 9.54 -22.04 -2.10
N SER A 271 8.87 -22.91 -1.33
CA SER A 271 8.56 -24.29 -1.73
C SER A 271 7.07 -24.59 -1.56
N PHE A 272 6.33 -24.44 -2.66
CA PHE A 272 4.86 -24.44 -2.68
C PHE A 272 4.20 -25.73 -2.18
N PHE A 273 4.86 -26.88 -2.32
CA PHE A 273 4.37 -28.20 -1.91
C PHE A 273 4.89 -28.65 -0.53
N ALA A 274 5.73 -27.85 0.13
CA ALA A 274 6.28 -28.17 1.44
C ALA A 274 5.48 -27.49 2.55
N ALA A 275 5.09 -28.27 3.57
CA ALA A 275 4.61 -27.74 4.83
C ALA A 275 5.80 -27.20 5.65
N SER A 276 5.64 -26.01 6.22
CA SER A 276 6.77 -25.28 6.83
C SER A 276 7.45 -26.08 7.93
N SER A 277 8.71 -26.41 7.67
CA SER A 277 9.53 -27.30 8.49
C SER A 277 9.88 -26.72 9.86
N ARG A 278 9.70 -25.41 10.05
CA ARG A 278 9.86 -24.73 11.34
C ARG A 278 8.94 -25.24 12.44
N TYR A 279 7.73 -25.66 12.09
CA TYR A 279 6.71 -26.04 13.08
C TYR A 279 6.67 -27.56 13.35
N GLY A 280 7.38 -28.38 12.56
CA GLY A 280 7.47 -29.83 12.77
C GLY A 280 7.60 -30.66 11.48
N LEU A 281 7.02 -31.87 11.51
CA LEU A 281 6.95 -32.77 10.37
C LEU A 281 5.63 -32.58 9.60
N PRO A 282 5.58 -32.89 8.29
CA PRO A 282 4.33 -32.92 7.51
C PRO A 282 3.20 -33.71 8.19
N ASP A 283 3.54 -34.83 8.84
CA ASP A 283 2.58 -35.68 9.52
C ASP A 283 2.08 -35.08 10.86
N ASP A 284 2.79 -34.11 11.44
CA ASP A 284 2.30 -33.34 12.60
C ASP A 284 1.23 -32.31 12.17
N LEU A 285 1.33 -31.75 10.97
CA LEU A 285 0.28 -30.90 10.38
C LEU A 285 -0.98 -31.72 10.05
N LYS A 286 -0.83 -32.95 9.55
CA LYS A 286 -1.96 -33.87 9.37
C LYS A 286 -2.64 -34.18 10.71
N GLU A 287 -1.86 -34.38 11.78
CA GLU A 287 -2.40 -34.56 13.13
C GLU A 287 -3.19 -33.36 13.64
N LEU A 288 -2.71 -32.14 13.36
CA LEU A 288 -3.41 -30.89 13.69
C LEU A 288 -4.77 -30.81 13.00
N ILE A 289 -4.81 -31.03 11.68
CA ILE A 289 -6.04 -30.94 10.88
C ILE A 289 -7.03 -32.06 11.26
N ASP A 290 -6.57 -33.31 11.40
CA ASP A 290 -7.40 -34.43 11.84
C ASP A 290 -8.00 -34.19 13.24
N THR A 291 -7.23 -33.57 14.14
CA THR A 291 -7.70 -33.22 15.49
C THR A 291 -8.74 -32.09 15.44
N ALA A 292 -8.55 -31.07 14.61
CA ALA A 292 -9.55 -30.02 14.39
C ALA A 292 -10.85 -30.57 13.78
N HIS A 293 -10.75 -31.49 12.82
CA HIS A 293 -11.88 -32.24 12.26
C HIS A 293 -12.61 -33.05 13.32
N GLY A 294 -11.89 -33.74 14.21
CA GLY A 294 -12.44 -34.43 15.38
C GLY A 294 -13.18 -33.52 16.37
N MET A 295 -12.82 -32.23 16.42
CA MET A 295 -13.55 -31.19 17.16
C MET A 295 -14.70 -30.56 16.36
N GLY A 296 -14.91 -30.94 15.10
CA GLY A 296 -15.92 -30.35 14.21
C GLY A 296 -15.59 -28.92 13.78
N ILE A 297 -14.29 -28.64 13.56
CA ILE A 297 -13.77 -27.35 13.09
C ILE A 297 -13.18 -27.57 11.70
N THR A 298 -13.61 -26.79 10.70
CA THR A 298 -13.01 -26.80 9.36
C THR A 298 -11.70 -26.02 9.34
N VAL A 299 -10.69 -26.47 8.59
CA VAL A 299 -9.39 -25.78 8.50
C VAL A 299 -9.14 -25.31 7.07
N LEU A 300 -8.93 -24.01 6.91
CA LEU A 300 -8.57 -23.36 5.64
C LEU A 300 -7.06 -23.06 5.63
N LEU A 301 -6.46 -23.10 4.44
CA LEU A 301 -5.05 -22.77 4.22
C LEU A 301 -4.92 -21.39 3.54
N ASP A 302 -3.94 -20.59 3.95
CA ASP A 302 -3.45 -19.44 3.18
C ASP A 302 -2.69 -19.93 1.93
N VAL A 303 -3.17 -19.53 0.75
CA VAL A 303 -2.58 -19.85 -0.55
C VAL A 303 -2.09 -18.58 -1.21
N VAL A 304 -0.78 -18.39 -1.13
CA VAL A 304 -0.07 -17.30 -1.77
C VAL A 304 0.30 -17.72 -3.19
N HIS A 305 -0.67 -17.61 -4.11
CA HIS A 305 -0.46 -17.83 -5.54
C HIS A 305 -0.36 -16.51 -6.34
N SER A 306 -0.37 -15.36 -5.66
CA SER A 306 -0.19 -14.04 -6.28
C SER A 306 1.24 -13.78 -6.75
N HIS A 307 2.23 -14.30 -6.02
CA HIS A 307 3.65 -14.12 -6.27
C HIS A 307 4.48 -15.28 -5.70
N ALA A 308 5.78 -15.29 -5.99
CA ALA A 308 6.76 -16.15 -5.35
C ALA A 308 7.97 -15.33 -4.88
N SER A 309 8.70 -15.85 -3.89
CA SER A 309 9.95 -15.22 -3.44
C SER A 309 10.97 -15.11 -4.56
N LYS A 310 11.73 -14.00 -4.58
CA LYS A 310 12.89 -13.84 -5.47
C LYS A 310 14.08 -14.75 -5.13
N ASN A 311 14.02 -15.53 -4.05
CA ASN A 311 15.08 -16.46 -3.68
C ASN A 311 15.42 -17.44 -4.82
N VAL A 312 16.70 -17.46 -5.21
CA VAL A 312 17.19 -18.29 -6.32
C VAL A 312 17.69 -19.65 -5.87
N LEU A 313 18.37 -19.76 -4.71
CA LEU A 313 19.00 -21.02 -4.30
C LEU A 313 18.02 -22.03 -3.68
N ASP A 314 17.05 -21.52 -2.93
CA ASP A 314 16.02 -22.29 -2.19
C ASP A 314 14.59 -21.87 -2.54
N GLY A 315 14.39 -21.18 -3.67
CA GLY A 315 13.08 -20.78 -4.17
C GLY A 315 12.88 -21.17 -5.63
N LEU A 316 11.71 -20.78 -6.16
CA LEU A 316 11.30 -21.06 -7.53
C LEU A 316 11.92 -20.09 -8.56
N ASN A 317 12.57 -19.00 -8.11
CA ASN A 317 13.15 -17.99 -8.99
C ASN A 317 14.35 -18.52 -9.78
N MET A 318 14.48 -18.11 -11.05
CA MET A 318 15.56 -18.52 -11.95
C MET A 318 15.76 -20.04 -12.01
N PHE A 319 14.70 -20.85 -11.89
CA PHE A 319 14.83 -22.30 -11.64
C PHE A 319 15.61 -23.05 -12.73
N ASP A 320 15.34 -22.79 -14.02
CA ASP A 320 16.15 -23.28 -15.14
C ASP A 320 17.11 -22.20 -15.70
N ASN A 321 17.48 -21.23 -14.85
CA ASN A 321 18.23 -20.01 -15.15
C ASN A 321 17.58 -19.05 -16.16
N SER A 322 16.31 -19.24 -16.52
CA SER A 322 15.50 -18.18 -17.13
C SER A 322 14.69 -17.43 -16.07
N ASP A 323 14.43 -16.16 -16.31
CA ASP A 323 13.52 -15.37 -15.47
C ASP A 323 12.05 -15.75 -15.70
N HIS A 324 11.71 -16.35 -16.85
CA HIS A 324 10.36 -16.51 -17.36
C HIS A 324 9.81 -17.95 -17.35
N LEU A 325 10.39 -18.88 -16.57
CA LEU A 325 9.92 -20.27 -16.53
C LEU A 325 8.51 -20.38 -15.94
N TYR A 326 8.39 -20.14 -14.62
CA TYR A 326 7.10 -20.11 -13.93
C TYR A 326 6.46 -18.71 -13.94
N PHE A 327 7.23 -17.70 -14.37
CA PHE A 327 6.93 -16.29 -14.24
C PHE A 327 6.87 -15.61 -15.60
N HIS A 328 6.39 -14.36 -15.66
CA HIS A 328 6.60 -13.56 -16.86
C HIS A 328 8.07 -13.09 -16.99
N GLU A 329 8.48 -12.72 -18.20
CA GLU A 329 9.79 -12.13 -18.50
C GLU A 329 9.82 -10.64 -18.12
N GLY A 330 10.99 -10.16 -17.69
CA GLY A 330 11.24 -8.74 -17.45
C GLY A 330 10.32 -8.11 -16.39
N GLU A 331 9.88 -6.88 -16.67
CA GLU A 331 9.07 -6.07 -15.72
C GLU A 331 7.72 -6.71 -15.38
N LYS A 332 6.99 -7.31 -16.35
CA LYS A 332 5.72 -8.03 -16.06
C LYS A 332 5.95 -9.21 -15.09
N GLY A 333 7.17 -9.73 -15.02
CA GLY A 333 7.58 -10.81 -14.14
C GLY A 333 7.94 -10.40 -12.71
N ARG A 334 7.84 -9.12 -12.34
CA ARG A 334 8.36 -8.57 -11.08
C ARG A 334 7.32 -7.70 -10.37
N HIS A 335 7.22 -7.86 -9.05
CA HIS A 335 6.39 -7.02 -8.20
C HIS A 335 7.27 -6.09 -7.36
N GLU A 336 7.54 -4.88 -7.85
CA GLU A 336 8.56 -3.98 -7.28
C GLU A 336 8.33 -3.67 -5.79
N LEU A 337 7.09 -3.43 -5.35
CA LEU A 337 6.77 -3.14 -3.94
C LEU A 337 7.00 -4.34 -2.99
N TRP A 338 6.93 -5.57 -3.51
CA TRP A 338 7.12 -6.79 -2.71
C TRP A 338 8.45 -7.49 -3.02
N ASP A 339 9.28 -6.91 -3.90
CA ASP A 339 10.60 -7.45 -4.28
C ASP A 339 10.52 -8.94 -4.72
N SER A 340 9.49 -9.27 -5.50
CA SER A 340 9.00 -10.64 -5.75
C SER A 340 8.78 -10.98 -7.22
N ARG A 341 8.59 -12.27 -7.54
CA ARG A 341 8.29 -12.77 -8.91
C ARG A 341 6.79 -13.00 -9.14
N LEU A 342 6.31 -12.70 -10.35
CA LEU A 342 4.89 -12.82 -10.74
C LEU A 342 4.65 -13.93 -11.75
N PHE A 343 3.70 -14.82 -11.45
CA PHE A 343 3.42 -16.03 -12.24
C PHE A 343 2.91 -15.74 -13.66
N ASN A 344 3.31 -16.59 -14.61
CA ASN A 344 2.72 -16.62 -15.95
C ASN A 344 1.48 -17.52 -15.97
N TYR A 345 0.35 -16.99 -15.50
CA TYR A 345 -0.93 -17.70 -15.42
C TYR A 345 -1.44 -18.22 -16.78
N GLY A 346 -0.96 -17.66 -17.89
CA GLY A 346 -1.27 -18.11 -19.25
C GLY A 346 -0.53 -19.38 -19.69
N HIS A 347 0.43 -19.89 -18.91
CA HIS A 347 1.25 -21.04 -19.32
C HIS A 347 0.72 -22.39 -18.81
N HIS A 348 0.69 -23.42 -19.68
CA HIS A 348 0.09 -24.73 -19.39
C HIS A 348 0.70 -25.42 -18.16
N GLU A 349 2.03 -25.44 -18.03
CA GLU A 349 2.69 -26.07 -16.88
C GLU A 349 2.61 -25.22 -15.59
N VAL A 350 2.39 -23.90 -15.70
CA VAL A 350 2.12 -23.04 -14.53
C VAL A 350 0.70 -23.28 -14.01
N LEU A 351 -0.28 -23.39 -14.91
CA LEU A 351 -1.63 -23.85 -14.57
C LEU A 351 -1.59 -25.25 -13.93
N ARG A 352 -0.78 -26.18 -14.47
CA ARG A 352 -0.60 -27.50 -13.86
C ARG A 352 -0.04 -27.39 -12.44
N PHE A 353 1.04 -26.62 -12.25
CA PHE A 353 1.69 -26.42 -10.97
C PHE A 353 0.73 -25.85 -9.92
N LEU A 354 0.12 -24.70 -10.20
CA LEU A 354 -0.76 -23.99 -9.25
C LEU A 354 -2.07 -24.74 -8.96
N LEU A 355 -2.72 -25.33 -9.98
CA LEU A 355 -3.94 -26.11 -9.75
C LEU A 355 -3.65 -27.46 -9.07
N SER A 356 -2.48 -28.06 -9.33
CA SER A 356 -2.05 -29.26 -8.61
C SER A 356 -1.64 -28.97 -7.17
N ASN A 357 -1.16 -27.77 -6.87
CA ASN A 357 -0.85 -27.36 -5.51
C ASN A 357 -2.11 -27.29 -4.65
N LEU A 358 -3.17 -26.64 -5.15
CA LEU A 358 -4.50 -26.64 -4.53
C LEU A 358 -5.02 -28.08 -4.31
N ARG A 359 -4.92 -28.95 -5.34
CA ARG A 359 -5.34 -30.35 -5.23
C ARG A 359 -4.53 -31.13 -4.17
N PHE A 360 -3.22 -30.90 -4.11
CA PHE A 360 -2.30 -31.53 -3.15
C PHE A 360 -2.68 -31.19 -1.71
N TRP A 361 -2.90 -29.91 -1.38
CA TRP A 361 -3.32 -29.50 -0.04
C TRP A 361 -4.69 -30.07 0.37
N MET A 362 -5.63 -30.21 -0.58
CA MET A 362 -6.92 -30.87 -0.33
C MET A 362 -6.81 -32.39 -0.12
N ASP A 363 -5.95 -33.09 -0.86
CA ASP A 363 -5.85 -34.57 -0.81
C ASP A 363 -4.89 -35.07 0.30
N GLU A 364 -3.69 -34.49 0.41
CA GLU A 364 -2.62 -34.98 1.31
C GLU A 364 -2.81 -34.54 2.76
N TYR A 365 -3.32 -33.31 2.97
CA TYR A 365 -3.49 -32.69 4.29
C TYR A 365 -4.95 -32.49 4.71
N GLN A 366 -5.90 -32.75 3.81
CA GLN A 366 -7.34 -32.62 4.06
C GLN A 366 -7.85 -31.23 4.48
N PHE A 367 -7.18 -30.14 4.09
CA PHE A 367 -7.71 -28.77 4.24
C PHE A 367 -9.11 -28.63 3.60
N ASP A 368 -10.01 -27.90 4.23
CA ASP A 368 -11.41 -27.70 3.83
C ASP A 368 -11.63 -26.53 2.86
N GLY A 369 -10.54 -25.87 2.46
CA GLY A 369 -10.55 -24.77 1.52
C GLY A 369 -9.41 -23.80 1.77
N PHE A 370 -9.54 -22.60 1.21
CA PHE A 370 -8.41 -21.69 1.03
C PHE A 370 -8.81 -20.23 1.20
N ARG A 371 -7.90 -19.42 1.76
CA ARG A 371 -7.81 -17.99 1.43
C ARG A 371 -6.78 -17.85 0.31
N PHE A 372 -7.12 -17.08 -0.71
CA PHE A 372 -6.17 -16.68 -1.75
C PHE A 372 -5.70 -15.27 -1.41
N ASP A 373 -4.39 -15.13 -1.19
CA ASP A 373 -3.79 -13.90 -0.67
C ASP A 373 -3.24 -13.03 -1.80
N GLY A 374 -3.39 -11.72 -1.67
CA GLY A 374 -2.99 -10.75 -2.70
C GLY A 374 -3.81 -10.85 -4.00
N VAL A 375 -5.10 -11.22 -3.95
CA VAL A 375 -5.94 -11.35 -5.16
C VAL A 375 -5.99 -10.04 -5.94
N THR A 376 -6.01 -8.88 -5.26
CA THR A 376 -5.89 -7.57 -5.93
C THR A 376 -4.65 -7.49 -6.84
N SER A 377 -3.51 -8.04 -6.42
CA SER A 377 -2.27 -8.06 -7.21
C SER A 377 -2.40 -8.95 -8.45
N MET A 378 -3.20 -10.01 -8.37
CA MET A 378 -3.51 -10.93 -9.48
C MET A 378 -4.54 -10.38 -10.47
N LEU A 379 -5.43 -9.50 -10.02
CA LEU A 379 -6.53 -8.98 -10.83
C LEU A 379 -6.09 -7.83 -11.76
N TYR A 380 -5.03 -7.07 -11.41
CA TYR A 380 -4.64 -5.87 -12.14
C TYR A 380 -3.15 -5.82 -12.45
N THR A 381 -2.79 -5.31 -13.63
CA THR A 381 -1.39 -5.13 -14.05
C THR A 381 -0.66 -4.01 -13.31
N HIS A 382 -1.38 -3.17 -12.57
CA HIS A 382 -0.83 -2.19 -11.61
C HIS A 382 -0.89 -2.70 -10.16
N HIS A 383 -1.38 -3.93 -9.95
CA HIS A 383 -1.44 -4.64 -8.66
C HIS A 383 -2.21 -3.92 -7.52
N GLY A 384 -3.00 -2.91 -7.85
CA GLY A 384 -3.61 -1.99 -6.87
C GLY A 384 -2.67 -0.93 -6.29
N ILE A 385 -1.38 -0.94 -6.66
CA ILE A 385 -0.38 0.01 -6.16
C ILE A 385 -0.70 1.42 -6.68
N GLY A 386 -0.66 2.42 -5.80
CA GLY A 386 -0.92 3.82 -6.13
C GLY A 386 -2.29 4.12 -6.74
N THR A 387 -3.23 3.16 -6.70
CA THR A 387 -4.50 3.23 -7.44
C THR A 387 -5.68 3.21 -6.48
N GLY A 388 -6.49 4.27 -6.51
CA GLY A 388 -7.75 4.33 -5.77
C GLY A 388 -8.89 3.67 -6.55
N PHE A 389 -9.70 2.85 -5.89
CA PHE A 389 -10.92 2.28 -6.45
C PHE A 389 -12.13 3.10 -6.00
N SER A 390 -12.75 3.87 -6.91
CA SER A 390 -13.92 4.70 -6.59
C SER A 390 -15.23 3.91 -6.55
N GLY A 391 -15.22 2.67 -7.06
CA GLY A 391 -16.42 1.89 -7.33
C GLY A 391 -16.98 2.11 -8.74
N GLY A 392 -16.26 2.84 -9.60
CA GLY A 392 -16.61 3.04 -11.00
C GLY A 392 -16.28 1.79 -11.82
N TYR A 393 -17.28 1.16 -12.47
CA TYR A 393 -17.10 -0.20 -13.02
C TYR A 393 -16.02 -0.29 -14.11
N HIS A 394 -15.68 0.83 -14.77
CA HIS A 394 -14.57 0.91 -15.72
C HIS A 394 -13.19 0.60 -15.10
N GLU A 395 -13.01 0.76 -13.80
CA GLU A 395 -11.80 0.39 -13.04
C GLU A 395 -11.60 -1.14 -13.02
N TYR A 396 -12.71 -1.90 -12.97
CA TYR A 396 -12.74 -3.36 -12.77
C TYR A 396 -12.86 -4.17 -14.07
N PHE A 397 -13.18 -3.48 -15.17
CA PHE A 397 -13.40 -4.06 -16.51
C PHE A 397 -12.66 -3.29 -17.61
N GLY A 398 -11.68 -2.46 -17.23
CA GLY A 398 -10.80 -1.71 -18.13
C GLY A 398 -9.59 -2.51 -18.62
N PRO A 399 -8.70 -1.87 -19.40
CA PRO A 399 -7.53 -2.51 -20.03
C PRO A 399 -6.44 -2.91 -19.04
N ALA A 400 -6.49 -2.42 -17.79
CA ALA A 400 -5.50 -2.69 -16.75
C ALA A 400 -5.77 -3.98 -15.95
N VAL A 401 -6.83 -4.73 -16.31
CA VAL A 401 -7.16 -6.03 -15.69
C VAL A 401 -6.30 -7.13 -16.33
N ASP A 402 -5.61 -7.91 -15.51
CA ASP A 402 -4.90 -9.10 -15.99
C ASP A 402 -5.91 -10.24 -16.22
N GLU A 403 -6.31 -10.44 -17.49
CA GLU A 403 -7.21 -11.53 -17.85
C GLU A 403 -6.60 -12.93 -17.63
N GLU A 404 -5.28 -13.08 -17.56
CA GLU A 404 -4.61 -14.37 -17.32
C GLU A 404 -4.76 -14.76 -15.83
N GLY A 405 -4.51 -13.81 -14.92
CA GLY A 405 -4.75 -13.96 -13.48
C GLY A 405 -6.23 -14.22 -13.16
N VAL A 406 -7.14 -13.44 -13.74
CA VAL A 406 -8.60 -13.65 -13.60
C VAL A 406 -9.01 -15.05 -14.06
N VAL A 407 -8.53 -15.50 -15.22
CA VAL A 407 -8.89 -16.82 -15.77
C VAL A 407 -8.30 -17.96 -14.93
N TYR A 408 -7.08 -17.82 -14.39
CA TYR A 408 -6.55 -18.79 -13.43
C TYR A 408 -7.47 -18.92 -12.20
N LEU A 409 -7.93 -17.82 -11.61
CA LEU A 409 -8.83 -17.84 -10.45
C LEU A 409 -10.20 -18.48 -10.78
N MET A 410 -10.72 -18.26 -12.00
CA MET A 410 -11.93 -18.94 -12.51
C MET A 410 -11.73 -20.46 -12.63
N LEU A 411 -10.60 -20.90 -13.16
CA LEU A 411 -10.26 -22.33 -13.28
C LEU A 411 -10.06 -22.99 -11.91
N ALA A 412 -9.39 -22.30 -10.98
CA ALA A 412 -9.17 -22.76 -9.62
C ALA A 412 -10.48 -22.96 -8.86
N ASN A 413 -11.38 -21.97 -8.87
CA ASN A 413 -12.66 -22.07 -8.19
C ASN A 413 -13.60 -23.11 -8.83
N GLU A 414 -13.68 -23.20 -10.16
CA GLU A 414 -14.49 -24.24 -10.83
C GLU A 414 -13.97 -25.65 -10.54
N MET A 415 -12.64 -25.84 -10.55
CA MET A 415 -12.01 -27.10 -10.15
C MET A 415 -12.36 -27.46 -8.70
N LEU A 416 -12.13 -26.53 -7.76
CA LEU A 416 -12.29 -26.78 -6.33
C LEU A 416 -13.73 -27.17 -5.99
N HIS A 417 -14.72 -26.37 -6.39
CA HIS A 417 -16.11 -26.63 -6.03
C HIS A 417 -16.69 -27.86 -6.76
N ARG A 418 -16.16 -28.22 -7.94
CA ARG A 418 -16.59 -29.42 -8.67
C ARG A 418 -16.03 -30.71 -8.06
N LEU A 419 -14.78 -30.68 -7.57
CA LEU A 419 -14.13 -31.83 -6.94
C LEU A 419 -14.47 -31.96 -5.45
N TYR A 420 -14.74 -30.82 -4.79
CA TYR A 420 -15.03 -30.71 -3.36
C TYR A 420 -16.21 -29.75 -3.12
N PRO A 421 -17.47 -30.20 -3.24
CA PRO A 421 -18.65 -29.31 -3.14
C PRO A 421 -18.80 -28.56 -1.81
N ASN A 422 -18.16 -29.05 -0.75
CA ASN A 422 -18.15 -28.43 0.59
C ASN A 422 -16.97 -27.47 0.82
N VAL A 423 -16.11 -27.25 -0.18
CA VAL A 423 -14.95 -26.34 -0.06
C VAL A 423 -15.41 -24.91 0.28
N ILE A 424 -14.54 -24.15 0.94
CA ILE A 424 -14.71 -22.70 1.16
C ILE A 424 -13.54 -21.98 0.48
N THR A 425 -13.81 -21.03 -0.41
CA THR A 425 -12.76 -20.17 -0.99
C THR A 425 -12.99 -18.70 -0.64
N ILE A 426 -11.96 -18.06 -0.08
CA ILE A 426 -11.97 -16.67 0.37
C ILE A 426 -10.98 -15.88 -0.49
N ALA A 427 -11.39 -14.73 -1.02
CA ALA A 427 -10.51 -13.80 -1.72
C ALA A 427 -10.08 -12.63 -0.81
N GLU A 428 -8.77 -12.42 -0.71
CA GLU A 428 -8.20 -11.17 -0.21
C GLU A 428 -8.13 -10.14 -1.35
N ASP A 429 -9.24 -9.42 -1.54
CA ASP A 429 -9.36 -8.34 -2.52
C ASP A 429 -9.79 -7.05 -1.84
N VAL A 430 -8.93 -6.02 -1.92
CA VAL A 430 -9.23 -4.67 -1.42
C VAL A 430 -10.05 -3.87 -2.44
N SER A 431 -9.90 -4.15 -3.75
CA SER A 431 -10.54 -3.36 -4.81
C SER A 431 -12.08 -3.43 -4.78
N GLY A 432 -12.63 -4.60 -4.46
CA GLY A 432 -14.06 -4.85 -4.44
C GLY A 432 -14.64 -5.22 -5.81
N MET A 433 -13.92 -6.04 -6.56
CA MET A 433 -14.29 -6.41 -7.92
C MET A 433 -15.70 -7.03 -8.01
N PRO A 434 -16.62 -6.44 -8.81
CA PRO A 434 -17.95 -7.01 -9.04
C PRO A 434 -17.89 -8.42 -9.62
N GLY A 435 -18.61 -9.37 -9.00
CA GLY A 435 -18.67 -10.75 -9.49
C GLY A 435 -17.53 -11.66 -9.05
N LEU A 436 -16.66 -11.18 -8.14
CA LEU A 436 -15.60 -11.99 -7.55
C LEU A 436 -16.19 -13.20 -6.80
N CYS A 437 -17.26 -12.98 -6.03
CA CYS A 437 -17.94 -14.02 -5.24
C CYS A 437 -19.22 -14.53 -5.91
N VAL A 438 -19.21 -14.64 -7.25
CA VAL A 438 -20.31 -15.15 -8.08
C VAL A 438 -19.85 -16.37 -8.86
N ALA A 439 -20.71 -17.38 -9.00
CA ALA A 439 -20.37 -18.64 -9.68
C ALA A 439 -20.02 -18.43 -11.17
N LEU A 440 -19.11 -19.27 -11.68
CA LEU A 440 -18.67 -19.24 -13.09
C LEU A 440 -19.81 -19.49 -14.08
N SER A 441 -20.83 -20.27 -13.69
CA SER A 441 -22.06 -20.49 -14.46
C SER A 441 -22.86 -19.21 -14.74
N LEU A 442 -22.69 -18.18 -13.92
CA LEU A 442 -23.26 -16.84 -14.13
C LEU A 442 -22.23 -15.85 -14.74
N GLY A 443 -20.96 -16.25 -14.90
CA GLY A 443 -19.88 -15.39 -15.40
C GLY A 443 -19.06 -14.67 -14.32
N GLY A 444 -19.18 -15.08 -13.05
CA GLY A 444 -18.29 -14.61 -11.99
C GLY A 444 -16.97 -15.41 -11.88
N ILE A 445 -16.13 -15.04 -10.91
CA ILE A 445 -14.81 -15.66 -10.69
C ILE A 445 -14.92 -16.95 -9.83
N GLY A 446 -15.96 -17.07 -9.02
CA GLY A 446 -16.34 -18.32 -8.35
C GLY A 446 -15.98 -18.43 -6.86
N PHE A 447 -15.45 -17.39 -6.23
CA PHE A 447 -15.19 -17.42 -4.78
C PHE A 447 -16.47 -17.57 -3.95
N ASP A 448 -16.36 -18.15 -2.74
CA ASP A 448 -17.46 -18.12 -1.77
C ASP A 448 -17.56 -16.76 -1.08
N TYR A 449 -16.42 -16.21 -0.61
CA TYR A 449 -16.38 -14.98 0.17
C TYR A 449 -15.24 -14.06 -0.28
N ARG A 450 -15.35 -12.77 0.05
CA ARG A 450 -14.22 -11.84 0.11
C ARG A 450 -14.05 -11.24 1.51
N LEU A 451 -12.86 -10.75 1.82
CA LEU A 451 -12.58 -9.99 3.03
C LEU A 451 -13.20 -8.56 2.96
N ALA A 452 -13.81 -8.10 4.04
CA ALA A 452 -14.38 -6.75 4.16
C ALA A 452 -13.35 -5.73 4.70
N MET A 453 -12.27 -5.53 3.94
CA MET A 453 -11.04 -4.86 4.39
C MET A 453 -11.22 -3.39 4.83
N ALA A 454 -12.27 -2.70 4.37
CA ALA A 454 -12.56 -1.31 4.77
C ALA A 454 -13.13 -1.14 6.20
N ILE A 455 -13.43 -2.24 6.90
CA ILE A 455 -14.00 -2.18 8.26
C ILE A 455 -12.94 -1.81 9.32
N PRO A 456 -11.77 -2.47 9.41
CA PRO A 456 -10.69 -2.05 10.31
C PRO A 456 -10.25 -0.60 10.11
N ASP A 457 -10.04 -0.18 8.85
CA ASP A 457 -9.60 1.18 8.49
C ASP A 457 -10.49 2.27 9.12
N LEU A 458 -11.80 2.04 9.15
CA LEU A 458 -12.75 2.94 9.80
C LEU A 458 -12.46 3.08 11.30
N TYR A 459 -12.28 1.96 12.00
CA TYR A 459 -12.05 1.96 13.44
C TYR A 459 -10.70 2.57 13.82
N ILE A 460 -9.63 2.20 13.11
CA ILE A 460 -8.27 2.73 13.34
C ILE A 460 -8.26 4.23 13.12
N LYS A 461 -8.83 4.70 11.99
CA LYS A 461 -8.97 6.12 11.69
C LYS A 461 -9.71 6.86 12.79
N TRP A 462 -10.83 6.31 13.26
CA TRP A 462 -11.61 6.95 14.33
C TRP A 462 -10.90 6.96 15.67
N LEU A 463 -10.18 5.90 16.03
CA LEU A 463 -9.40 5.83 17.27
C LEU A 463 -8.16 6.74 17.25
N LYS A 464 -7.60 6.98 16.07
CA LYS A 464 -6.44 7.85 15.84
C LYS A 464 -6.79 9.33 15.70
N GLU A 465 -7.90 9.66 15.03
CA GLU A 465 -8.23 11.02 14.59
C GLU A 465 -9.44 11.67 15.27
N LYS A 466 -10.29 10.91 16.00
CA LYS A 466 -11.58 11.41 16.51
C LYS A 466 -11.82 11.12 17.99
N GLN A 467 -12.55 12.00 18.66
CA GLN A 467 -13.12 11.70 19.97
C GLN A 467 -14.40 10.87 19.81
N ASP A 468 -14.76 10.08 20.83
CA ASP A 468 -15.98 9.23 20.84
C ASP A 468 -17.27 10.00 20.45
N ILE A 469 -17.34 11.31 20.76
CA ILE A 469 -18.49 12.16 20.46
C ILE A 469 -18.57 12.62 18.99
N ASP A 470 -17.50 12.44 18.22
CA ASP A 470 -17.38 12.80 16.79
C ASP A 470 -17.51 11.58 15.85
N TRP A 471 -17.80 10.41 16.43
CA TRP A 471 -18.06 9.16 15.72
C TRP A 471 -19.44 9.22 15.03
N ASP A 472 -19.45 9.06 13.71
CA ASP A 472 -20.65 9.26 12.87
C ASP A 472 -21.40 7.93 12.68
N MET A 473 -22.51 7.77 13.39
CA MET A 473 -23.28 6.52 13.46
C MET A 473 -23.81 6.12 12.07
N GLY A 474 -24.12 7.09 11.21
CA GLY A 474 -24.46 6.89 9.82
C GLY A 474 -23.35 6.28 8.99
N SER A 475 -22.12 6.72 9.18
CA SER A 475 -20.91 6.22 8.52
C SER A 475 -20.53 4.83 9.02
N LEU A 476 -20.63 4.58 10.34
CA LEU A 476 -20.44 3.22 10.90
C LEU A 476 -21.46 2.24 10.32
N ALA A 477 -22.75 2.61 10.35
CA ALA A 477 -23.80 1.78 9.74
C ALA A 477 -23.58 1.62 8.22
N PHE A 478 -23.12 2.66 7.53
CA PHE A 478 -22.84 2.60 6.10
C PHE A 478 -21.67 1.66 5.79
N THR A 479 -20.47 1.84 6.36
CA THR A 479 -19.31 0.98 6.09
C THR A 479 -19.59 -0.50 6.38
N LEU A 480 -20.31 -0.80 7.47
CA LEU A 480 -20.69 -2.18 7.79
C LEU A 480 -21.76 -2.78 6.84
N THR A 481 -22.53 -1.95 6.13
CA THR A 481 -23.60 -2.41 5.22
C THR A 481 -23.34 -2.15 3.73
N ASN A 482 -22.33 -1.36 3.36
CA ASN A 482 -21.98 -1.00 1.99
C ASN A 482 -21.24 -2.15 1.30
N ARG A 483 -21.99 -3.20 0.97
CA ARG A 483 -21.50 -4.48 0.47
C ARG A 483 -22.39 -4.95 -0.68
N ARG A 484 -21.82 -5.70 -1.62
CA ARG A 484 -22.51 -6.06 -2.87
C ARG A 484 -23.62 -7.07 -2.59
N HIS A 485 -24.85 -6.77 -3.01
CA HIS A 485 -25.97 -7.69 -2.79
C HIS A 485 -25.78 -8.98 -3.61
N GLY A 486 -25.87 -10.14 -2.96
CA GLY A 486 -25.70 -11.46 -3.59
C GLY A 486 -24.30 -12.08 -3.44
N GLU A 487 -23.31 -11.28 -3.02
CA GLU A 487 -21.92 -11.70 -2.78
C GLU A 487 -21.64 -11.71 -1.26
N LYS A 488 -21.06 -12.79 -0.73
CA LYS A 488 -20.84 -12.96 0.71
C LYS A 488 -19.51 -12.30 1.15
N THR A 489 -19.48 -11.71 2.33
CA THR A 489 -18.25 -11.09 2.88
C THR A 489 -17.92 -11.59 4.28
N ILE A 490 -16.64 -11.83 4.56
CA ILE A 490 -16.12 -12.04 5.92
C ILE A 490 -15.80 -10.67 6.53
N ALA A 491 -16.39 -10.38 7.68
CA ALA A 491 -16.14 -9.15 8.44
C ALA A 491 -15.24 -9.39 9.65
N TYR A 492 -14.39 -8.43 9.94
CA TYR A 492 -13.47 -8.44 11.08
C TYR A 492 -13.21 -6.99 11.51
N ALA A 493 -12.86 -6.80 12.78
CA ALA A 493 -12.69 -5.47 13.35
C ALA A 493 -11.23 -4.97 13.27
N GLU A 494 -10.29 -5.90 13.19
CA GLU A 494 -8.83 -5.71 13.09
C GLU A 494 -8.22 -6.98 12.46
N SER A 495 -7.15 -6.83 11.67
CA SER A 495 -6.42 -7.91 10.99
C SER A 495 -5.14 -8.31 11.75
N HIS A 496 -4.41 -9.27 11.19
CA HIS A 496 -3.04 -9.57 11.57
C HIS A 496 -2.06 -8.42 11.27
N ASP A 497 -2.29 -7.58 10.26
CA ASP A 497 -1.44 -6.41 9.94
C ASP A 497 -1.43 -5.39 11.08
N GLN A 498 -2.61 -5.09 11.64
CA GLN A 498 -2.75 -4.13 12.74
C GLN A 498 -2.25 -4.66 14.08
N ALA A 499 -1.97 -5.97 14.15
CA ALA A 499 -1.20 -6.54 15.23
C ALA A 499 0.31 -6.37 15.05
N LEU A 500 0.83 -6.07 13.85
CA LEU A 500 2.28 -5.93 13.61
C LEU A 500 2.88 -4.64 14.18
N VAL A 501 4.20 -4.67 14.37
CA VAL A 501 5.00 -3.49 14.73
C VAL A 501 4.82 -2.37 13.70
N GLY A 502 4.49 -1.18 14.19
CA GLY A 502 4.19 0.00 13.35
C GLY A 502 2.74 0.47 13.45
N ASP A 503 1.82 -0.42 13.85
CA ASP A 503 0.43 -0.07 14.21
C ASP A 503 0.12 -0.51 15.67
N LYS A 504 -1.15 -0.49 16.06
CA LYS A 504 -1.66 -0.92 17.37
C LYS A 504 -2.96 -1.72 17.19
N SER A 505 -3.14 -2.76 18.01
CA SER A 505 -4.43 -3.45 18.15
C SER A 505 -5.52 -2.52 18.69
N LEU A 506 -6.79 -2.90 18.51
CA LEU A 506 -7.94 -2.10 18.99
C LEU A 506 -7.87 -1.82 20.49
N LEU A 507 -7.48 -2.80 21.31
CA LEU A 507 -7.36 -2.56 22.76
C LEU A 507 -6.17 -1.64 23.08
N MET A 508 -5.07 -1.75 22.35
CA MET A 508 -3.90 -0.87 22.52
C MET A 508 -4.22 0.58 22.09
N TRP A 509 -5.00 0.79 21.02
CA TRP A 509 -5.57 2.11 20.67
C TRP A 509 -6.54 2.66 21.73
N LEU A 510 -7.29 1.78 22.42
CA LEU A 510 -8.31 2.18 23.40
C LEU A 510 -7.76 2.48 24.80
N CYS A 511 -6.71 1.77 25.23
CA CYS A 511 -6.18 1.78 26.60
C CYS A 511 -4.74 2.30 26.71
N ASP A 512 -3.94 2.19 25.65
CA ASP A 512 -2.52 2.56 25.60
C ASP A 512 -1.74 2.10 26.86
N ALA A 513 -0.91 2.95 27.44
CA ALA A 513 -0.07 2.64 28.60
C ALA A 513 -0.81 2.09 29.83
N GLU A 514 -2.09 2.45 30.04
CA GLU A 514 -2.87 1.93 31.19
C GLU A 514 -3.13 0.42 31.09
N MET A 515 -3.01 -0.19 29.91
CA MET A 515 -3.15 -1.63 29.74
C MET A 515 -2.13 -2.42 30.57
N TYR A 516 -0.94 -1.85 30.80
CA TYR A 516 0.13 -2.49 31.57
C TYR A 516 0.01 -2.30 33.09
N THR A 517 -0.72 -1.27 33.54
CA THR A 517 -0.86 -0.92 34.96
C THR A 517 -2.23 -1.28 35.54
N ASN A 518 -3.28 -1.23 34.72
CA ASN A 518 -4.68 -1.27 35.16
C ASN A 518 -5.49 -2.42 34.52
N MET A 519 -4.83 -3.44 33.96
CA MET A 519 -5.52 -4.69 33.57
C MET A 519 -5.66 -5.72 34.72
N SER A 520 -5.19 -5.43 35.94
CA SER A 520 -5.48 -6.27 37.11
C SER A 520 -6.82 -5.90 37.75
N VAL A 521 -7.62 -6.89 38.15
CA VAL A 521 -8.86 -6.70 38.92
C VAL A 521 -8.61 -6.12 40.32
N LEU A 522 -7.36 -6.18 40.82
CA LEU A 522 -6.96 -5.64 42.12
C LEU A 522 -6.64 -4.13 42.07
N THR A 523 -6.35 -3.61 40.88
CA THR A 523 -6.13 -2.17 40.65
C THR A 523 -7.45 -1.45 40.34
N PRO A 524 -7.55 -0.13 40.54
CA PRO A 524 -8.75 0.62 40.17
C PRO A 524 -9.16 0.36 38.72
N LEU A 525 -10.47 0.22 38.49
CA LEU A 525 -11.03 0.29 37.14
C LEU A 525 -11.10 1.78 36.77
N THR A 526 -10.12 2.24 36.00
CA THR A 526 -10.04 3.63 35.55
C THR A 526 -11.05 3.90 34.43
N PRO A 527 -11.44 5.16 34.19
CA PRO A 527 -12.32 5.51 33.06
C PRO A 527 -11.75 5.11 31.69
N VAL A 528 -10.42 5.01 31.56
CA VAL A 528 -9.73 4.57 30.33
C VAL A 528 -9.92 3.08 30.12
N ILE A 529 -9.63 2.24 31.12
CA ILE A 529 -9.83 0.79 31.01
C ILE A 529 -11.33 0.45 30.89
N ASP A 530 -12.21 1.14 31.62
CA ASP A 530 -13.67 0.95 31.49
C ASP A 530 -14.15 1.28 30.06
N ARG A 531 -13.71 2.43 29.50
CA ARG A 531 -13.95 2.79 28.09
C ARG A 531 -13.44 1.70 27.15
N GLY A 532 -12.21 1.24 27.33
CA GLY A 532 -11.57 0.29 26.43
C GLY A 532 -12.24 -1.08 26.44
N LEU A 533 -12.50 -1.64 27.62
CA LEU A 533 -13.24 -2.89 27.75
C LEU A 533 -14.64 -2.78 27.11
N ALA A 534 -15.36 -1.68 27.35
CA ALA A 534 -16.69 -1.46 26.78
C ALA A 534 -16.66 -1.35 25.24
N LEU A 535 -15.83 -0.47 24.69
CA LEU A 535 -15.76 -0.24 23.24
C LEU A 535 -15.20 -1.44 22.48
N HIS A 536 -14.22 -2.18 23.02
CA HIS A 536 -13.70 -3.42 22.42
C HIS A 536 -14.82 -4.44 22.19
N LYS A 537 -15.65 -4.70 23.21
CA LYS A 537 -16.84 -5.57 23.09
C LYS A 537 -17.83 -5.05 22.05
N MET A 538 -18.14 -3.75 22.07
CA MET A 538 -19.12 -3.14 21.17
C MET A 538 -18.68 -3.15 19.70
N ILE A 539 -17.42 -2.81 19.42
CA ILE A 539 -16.83 -2.78 18.07
C ILE A 539 -16.85 -4.18 17.46
N ARG A 540 -16.39 -5.19 18.21
CA ARG A 540 -16.42 -6.60 17.75
C ARG A 540 -17.85 -7.06 17.52
N LEU A 541 -18.78 -6.77 18.43
CA LEU A 541 -20.20 -7.17 18.33
C LEU A 541 -20.96 -6.50 17.17
N ILE A 542 -20.77 -5.19 16.92
CA ILE A 542 -21.46 -4.52 15.81
C ILE A 542 -20.92 -5.00 14.46
N THR A 543 -19.60 -5.25 14.38
CA THR A 543 -18.98 -5.87 13.21
C THR A 543 -19.54 -7.27 12.97
N HIS A 544 -19.64 -8.08 14.02
CA HIS A 544 -20.20 -9.44 13.97
C HIS A 544 -21.70 -9.48 13.61
N GLY A 545 -22.47 -8.48 14.05
CA GLY A 545 -23.92 -8.41 13.80
C GLY A 545 -24.28 -7.82 12.44
N LEU A 546 -23.55 -6.82 11.97
CA LEU A 546 -23.93 -5.98 10.83
C LEU A 546 -22.97 -6.10 9.63
N GLY A 547 -21.69 -6.38 9.88
CA GLY A 547 -20.58 -6.24 8.93
C GLY A 547 -20.46 -7.32 7.85
N GLY A 548 -21.03 -8.52 8.02
CA GLY A 548 -20.76 -9.64 7.09
C GLY A 548 -21.73 -10.82 7.13
N GLU A 549 -21.41 -11.83 6.31
CA GLU A 549 -22.03 -13.17 6.24
C GLU A 549 -21.10 -14.26 6.80
N GLY A 550 -19.88 -13.88 7.16
CA GLY A 550 -19.00 -14.60 8.07
C GLY A 550 -18.23 -13.60 8.94
N TYR A 551 -17.52 -14.11 9.95
CA TYR A 551 -16.70 -13.31 10.86
C TYR A 551 -15.28 -13.88 10.95
N LEU A 552 -14.28 -13.01 11.10
CA LEU A 552 -12.88 -13.38 11.32
C LEU A 552 -12.31 -12.65 12.55
N ASN A 553 -11.41 -13.34 13.26
CA ASN A 553 -10.63 -12.81 14.37
C ASN A 553 -9.22 -13.40 14.32
N PHE A 554 -8.20 -12.54 14.36
CA PHE A 554 -6.81 -12.95 14.48
C PHE A 554 -6.44 -13.31 15.94
N GLU A 555 -5.64 -14.37 16.11
CA GLU A 555 -5.33 -14.95 17.41
C GLU A 555 -4.78 -13.93 18.42
N GLY A 556 -5.41 -13.87 19.60
CA GLY A 556 -5.11 -12.91 20.67
C GLY A 556 -6.06 -11.71 20.70
N ASN A 557 -6.60 -11.27 19.56
CA ASN A 557 -7.46 -10.09 19.50
C ASN A 557 -8.84 -10.35 20.14
N GLU A 558 -9.25 -11.61 20.30
CA GLU A 558 -10.50 -11.97 20.98
C GLU A 558 -10.55 -11.50 22.45
N PHE A 559 -9.40 -11.51 23.12
CA PHE A 559 -9.24 -11.05 24.50
C PHE A 559 -8.54 -9.69 24.63
N GLY A 560 -8.24 -9.04 23.50
CA GLY A 560 -7.48 -7.80 23.44
C GLY A 560 -6.04 -7.98 23.92
N HIS A 561 -5.26 -8.80 23.21
CA HIS A 561 -3.84 -9.03 23.49
C HIS A 561 -3.05 -7.70 23.56
N PRO A 562 -2.17 -7.51 24.56
CA PRO A 562 -1.37 -6.29 24.70
C PRO A 562 -0.16 -6.26 23.74
N GLU A 563 0.66 -5.21 23.82
CA GLU A 563 1.89 -5.08 23.01
C GLU A 563 1.57 -5.08 21.49
N TRP A 564 2.45 -5.69 20.70
CA TRP A 564 2.33 -5.90 19.26
C TRP A 564 3.06 -7.20 18.89
N LEU A 565 2.91 -7.63 17.65
CA LEU A 565 3.61 -8.74 17.01
C LEU A 565 4.81 -8.18 16.24
N ASP A 566 6.02 -8.68 16.53
CA ASP A 566 7.21 -8.38 15.73
C ASP A 566 8.00 -9.67 15.56
N PHE A 567 8.44 -9.92 14.33
CA PHE A 567 9.18 -11.13 13.97
C PHE A 567 10.69 -10.89 14.05
N PRO A 568 11.51 -11.93 14.28
CA PRO A 568 12.97 -11.82 14.29
C PRO A 568 13.50 -11.22 12.98
N ARG A 569 14.17 -10.07 13.09
CA ARG A 569 14.80 -9.35 11.97
C ARG A 569 15.97 -8.50 12.48
N GLU A 570 16.83 -8.04 11.58
CA GLU A 570 18.00 -7.22 11.94
C GLU A 570 17.63 -6.01 12.81
N GLY A 571 16.59 -5.27 12.42
CA GLY A 571 16.10 -4.07 13.14
C GLY A 571 15.56 -4.30 14.56
N ASN A 572 15.44 -5.55 15.03
CA ASN A 572 15.16 -5.87 16.44
C ASN A 572 16.18 -6.85 17.07
N GLY A 573 17.34 -7.04 16.43
CA GLY A 573 18.38 -7.95 16.91
C GLY A 573 18.01 -9.44 16.80
N ASN A 574 17.16 -9.80 15.83
CA ASN A 574 16.60 -11.15 15.66
C ASN A 574 15.83 -11.64 16.89
N SER A 575 15.07 -10.76 17.51
CA SER A 575 14.32 -11.04 18.74
C SER A 575 13.03 -11.82 18.48
N PHE A 576 12.84 -12.91 19.22
CA PHE A 576 11.57 -13.64 19.31
C PHE A 576 10.64 -13.07 20.40
N HIS A 577 11.00 -11.98 21.09
CA HIS A 577 10.28 -11.50 22.26
C HIS A 577 8.83 -11.09 21.97
N TYR A 578 8.54 -10.57 20.78
CA TYR A 578 7.17 -10.21 20.35
C TYR A 578 6.56 -11.22 19.38
N ALA A 579 7.31 -12.24 18.94
CA ALA A 579 6.87 -13.30 18.04
C ALA A 579 6.14 -14.42 18.81
N ARG A 580 5.15 -14.04 19.63
CA ARG A 580 4.49 -14.92 20.62
C ARG A 580 3.05 -14.49 20.93
N ARG A 581 2.32 -15.35 21.65
CA ARG A 581 0.94 -15.11 22.11
C ARG A 581 0.77 -15.44 23.59
N GLN A 582 0.50 -14.40 24.37
CA GLN A 582 0.40 -14.45 25.84
C GLN A 582 -0.92 -15.02 26.34
N PHE A 583 -1.29 -16.23 25.90
CA PHE A 583 -2.55 -16.89 26.29
C PHE A 583 -2.70 -17.08 27.82
N ASN A 584 -1.59 -17.09 28.56
CA ASN A 584 -1.57 -17.08 30.02
C ASN A 584 -2.30 -15.86 30.65
N LEU A 585 -2.45 -14.75 29.92
CA LEU A 585 -3.16 -13.56 30.40
C LEU A 585 -4.68 -13.77 30.54
N VAL A 586 -5.24 -14.70 29.77
CA VAL A 586 -6.66 -15.07 29.83
C VAL A 586 -6.94 -16.05 30.98
N ASP A 587 -5.99 -16.95 31.24
CA ASP A 587 -6.13 -17.98 32.27
C ASP A 587 -6.04 -17.38 33.69
N ASP A 588 -5.33 -16.25 33.86
CA ASP A 588 -5.19 -15.57 35.15
C ASP A 588 -6.49 -14.86 35.59
N GLN A 589 -7.06 -15.37 36.67
CA GLN A 589 -8.30 -14.85 37.29
C GLN A 589 -8.13 -13.48 37.98
N LEU A 590 -6.90 -12.99 38.12
CA LEU A 590 -6.59 -11.65 38.62
C LEU A 590 -6.50 -10.59 37.52
N LEU A 591 -6.62 -10.98 36.24
CA LEU A 591 -6.57 -10.07 35.10
C LEU A 591 -7.96 -9.84 34.46
N ARG A 592 -8.06 -8.75 33.68
CA ARG A 592 -9.27 -8.28 33.01
C ARG A 592 -9.45 -8.87 31.59
N TYR A 593 -8.40 -9.41 30.97
CA TYR A 593 -8.44 -10.04 29.64
C TYR A 593 -9.50 -11.15 29.53
N ARG A 594 -9.66 -11.97 30.58
CA ARG A 594 -10.71 -13.00 30.67
C ARG A 594 -12.13 -12.49 30.41
N PHE A 595 -12.42 -11.24 30.75
CA PHE A 595 -13.75 -10.64 30.52
C PHE A 595 -14.05 -10.41 29.04
N LEU A 596 -13.02 -10.11 28.24
CA LEU A 596 -13.12 -9.97 26.79
C LEU A 596 -13.22 -11.36 26.13
N ASN A 597 -12.45 -12.35 26.63
CA ASN A 597 -12.51 -13.74 26.19
C ASN A 597 -13.89 -14.40 26.42
N GLU A 598 -14.46 -14.25 27.62
CA GLU A 598 -15.80 -14.75 27.94
C GLU A 598 -16.90 -14.06 27.11
N PHE A 599 -16.72 -12.77 26.81
CA PHE A 599 -17.61 -12.04 25.91
C PHE A 599 -17.54 -12.60 24.48
N ASP A 600 -16.34 -12.88 23.97
CA ASP A 600 -16.15 -13.47 22.66
C ASP A 600 -16.83 -14.85 22.56
N SER A 601 -16.53 -15.76 23.49
CA SER A 601 -17.18 -17.08 23.56
C SER A 601 -18.71 -16.94 23.56
N LYS A 602 -19.25 -16.00 24.36
CA LYS A 602 -20.68 -15.71 24.38
C LYS A 602 -21.19 -15.24 23.02
N MET A 603 -20.46 -14.36 22.33
CA MET A 603 -20.83 -13.84 21.00
C MET A 603 -20.93 -14.97 19.97
N GLN A 604 -19.88 -15.81 19.84
CA GLN A 604 -19.84 -16.89 18.85
C GLN A 604 -20.93 -17.96 19.11
N TRP A 605 -21.07 -18.44 20.35
CA TRP A 605 -22.09 -19.44 20.70
C TRP A 605 -23.52 -18.90 20.60
N THR A 606 -23.70 -17.57 20.68
CA THR A 606 -25.00 -16.96 20.43
C THR A 606 -25.27 -16.84 18.93
N GLU A 607 -24.25 -16.65 18.07
CA GLU A 607 -24.43 -16.73 16.61
C GLU A 607 -24.79 -18.15 16.18
N GLU A 608 -24.09 -19.18 16.66
CA GLU A 608 -24.42 -20.59 16.40
C GLU A 608 -25.90 -20.91 16.73
N LYS A 609 -26.45 -20.28 17.77
CA LYS A 609 -27.83 -20.48 18.20
C LYS A 609 -28.88 -19.75 17.35
N TYR A 610 -28.56 -18.58 16.81
CA TYR A 610 -29.54 -17.68 16.16
C TYR A 610 -29.28 -17.43 14.67
N GLY A 611 -28.11 -17.80 14.14
CA GLY A 611 -27.79 -17.84 12.72
C GLY A 611 -27.81 -16.50 11.99
N TRP A 612 -27.32 -15.43 12.62
CA TRP A 612 -27.44 -14.10 12.00
C TRP A 612 -26.45 -13.85 10.87
N LEU A 613 -25.27 -14.48 10.85
CA LEU A 613 -24.32 -14.27 9.75
C LEU A 613 -24.88 -14.85 8.44
N HIS A 614 -25.48 -16.04 8.50
CA HIS A 614 -26.17 -16.65 7.34
C HIS A 614 -27.63 -16.18 7.16
N SER A 615 -28.07 -15.17 7.92
CA SER A 615 -29.34 -14.49 7.69
C SER A 615 -29.18 -13.28 6.77
N PRO A 616 -30.24 -12.87 6.05
CA PRO A 616 -30.24 -11.65 5.23
C PRO A 616 -29.76 -10.42 6.00
N GLN A 617 -29.29 -9.43 5.24
CA GLN A 617 -28.76 -8.17 5.77
C GLN A 617 -29.76 -7.47 6.71
N ALA A 618 -29.22 -6.86 7.78
CA ALA A 618 -30.02 -6.26 8.83
C ALA A 618 -30.88 -5.08 8.34
N TYR A 619 -32.05 -4.90 8.96
CA TYR A 619 -32.81 -3.66 8.83
C TYR A 619 -32.33 -2.65 9.89
N VAL A 620 -31.55 -1.65 9.49
CA VAL A 620 -31.15 -0.54 10.38
C VAL A 620 -32.32 0.43 10.54
N SER A 621 -32.93 0.43 11.74
CA SER A 621 -34.07 1.29 12.07
C SER A 621 -33.65 2.65 12.62
N LEU A 622 -32.50 2.73 13.31
CA LEU A 622 -31.98 3.96 13.89
C LEU A 622 -30.46 4.04 13.77
N LYS A 623 -29.99 5.26 13.47
CA LYS A 623 -28.60 5.71 13.49
C LYS A 623 -28.65 7.18 13.89
N HIS A 624 -28.61 7.44 15.20
CA HIS A 624 -28.91 8.75 15.77
C HIS A 624 -27.64 9.46 16.20
N GLU A 625 -27.26 10.52 15.48
CA GLU A 625 -25.97 11.21 15.69
C GLU A 625 -25.87 11.98 17.00
N GLY A 626 -26.97 12.54 17.54
CA GLY A 626 -26.94 13.21 18.85
C GLY A 626 -26.68 12.21 19.98
N ASP A 627 -27.68 11.37 20.22
CA ASP A 627 -27.65 10.28 21.21
C ASP A 627 -26.55 9.23 21.02
N LYS A 628 -25.89 9.17 19.86
CA LYS A 628 -24.93 8.11 19.47
C LYS A 628 -25.50 6.68 19.59
N VAL A 629 -26.76 6.51 19.18
CA VAL A 629 -27.48 5.23 19.26
C VAL A 629 -27.69 4.61 17.88
N ILE A 630 -27.34 3.33 17.73
CA ILE A 630 -27.65 2.50 16.56
C ILE A 630 -28.63 1.39 16.96
N VAL A 631 -29.66 1.18 16.15
CA VAL A 631 -30.62 0.07 16.30
C VAL A 631 -30.85 -0.63 14.97
N PHE A 632 -30.74 -1.96 14.96
CA PHE A 632 -31.12 -2.78 13.82
C PHE A 632 -31.81 -4.10 14.23
N GLU A 633 -32.52 -4.70 13.28
CA GLU A 633 -33.07 -6.05 13.41
C GLU A 633 -32.37 -6.99 12.40
N ARG A 634 -31.82 -8.12 12.88
CA ARG A 634 -31.24 -9.19 12.05
C ARG A 634 -31.56 -10.55 12.67
N ALA A 635 -31.92 -11.55 11.86
CA ALA A 635 -32.31 -12.89 12.30
C ALA A 635 -33.45 -12.93 13.35
N GLY A 636 -34.37 -11.96 13.32
CA GLY A 636 -35.43 -11.84 14.34
C GLY A 636 -34.95 -11.35 15.71
N LEU A 637 -33.66 -11.05 15.86
CA LEU A 637 -33.10 -10.37 17.02
C LEU A 637 -33.16 -8.86 16.84
N LEU A 638 -33.42 -8.15 17.94
CA LEU A 638 -33.28 -6.70 18.07
C LEU A 638 -31.90 -6.38 18.65
N TRP A 639 -31.19 -5.46 18.00
CA TRP A 639 -29.85 -5.03 18.35
C TRP A 639 -29.88 -3.54 18.70
N ILE A 640 -29.30 -3.16 19.83
CA ILE A 640 -29.33 -1.78 20.36
C ILE A 640 -27.93 -1.46 20.88
N PHE A 641 -27.30 -0.41 20.35
CA PHE A 641 -25.96 0.04 20.73
C PHE A 641 -26.02 1.52 21.13
N ASN A 642 -25.44 1.87 22.28
CA ASN A 642 -25.24 3.25 22.71
C ASN A 642 -23.74 3.54 22.79
N PHE A 643 -23.22 4.23 21.78
CA PHE A 643 -21.82 4.67 21.68
C PHE A 643 -21.56 6.02 22.37
N HIS A 644 -22.56 6.64 23.00
CA HIS A 644 -22.36 7.90 23.69
C HIS A 644 -21.29 7.72 24.79
N PRO A 645 -20.35 8.68 24.97
CA PRO A 645 -19.31 8.55 25.99
C PRO A 645 -19.81 8.64 27.44
N SER A 646 -20.83 9.47 27.70
CA SER A 646 -21.35 9.75 29.06
C SER A 646 -22.86 9.53 29.29
N THR A 647 -23.72 9.60 28.27
CA THR A 647 -25.18 9.63 28.46
C THR A 647 -25.78 8.22 28.49
N SER A 648 -26.64 7.98 29.48
CA SER A 648 -27.48 6.79 29.61
C SER A 648 -28.95 7.16 29.43
N PHE A 649 -29.74 6.31 28.79
CA PHE A 649 -31.14 6.60 28.44
C PHE A 649 -32.10 5.60 29.08
N THR A 650 -33.00 6.06 29.98
CA THR A 650 -33.88 5.19 30.79
C THR A 650 -35.08 4.60 30.04
N ASP A 651 -35.67 5.39 29.14
CA ASP A 651 -36.97 5.12 28.52
C ASP A 651 -36.90 5.14 26.98
N TYR A 652 -35.74 4.76 26.44
CA TYR A 652 -35.40 4.97 25.03
C TYR A 652 -36.32 4.16 24.10
N ARG A 653 -37.01 4.85 23.17
CA ARG A 653 -37.97 4.21 22.27
C ARG A 653 -37.27 3.57 21.08
N VAL A 654 -37.44 2.27 20.97
CA VAL A 654 -36.82 1.43 19.95
C VAL A 654 -37.92 0.81 19.08
N GLY A 655 -37.86 1.08 17.78
CA GLY A 655 -38.82 0.54 16.82
C GLY A 655 -38.56 -0.95 16.55
N VAL A 656 -39.62 -1.75 16.48
CA VAL A 656 -39.54 -3.19 16.20
C VAL A 656 -40.68 -3.64 15.27
N GLU A 657 -40.42 -4.62 14.42
CA GLU A 657 -41.42 -5.11 13.47
C GLU A 657 -42.38 -6.10 14.11
N GLN A 658 -41.86 -7.06 14.88
CA GLN A 658 -42.66 -8.11 15.47
C GLN A 658 -43.20 -7.70 16.85
N GLN A 659 -44.53 -7.72 17.00
CA GLN A 659 -45.21 -7.55 18.28
C GLN A 659 -44.96 -8.78 19.19
N GLY A 660 -44.69 -8.57 20.47
CA GLY A 660 -44.48 -9.65 21.44
C GLY A 660 -43.83 -9.20 22.74
N THR A 661 -43.16 -10.15 23.40
CA THR A 661 -42.32 -9.89 24.58
C THR A 661 -40.87 -10.19 24.25
N TYR A 662 -40.02 -9.16 24.27
CA TYR A 662 -38.59 -9.26 24.06
C TYR A 662 -37.88 -9.57 25.39
N ARG A 663 -36.78 -10.33 25.30
CA ARG A 663 -35.90 -10.66 26.43
C ARG A 663 -34.44 -10.55 25.99
N ILE A 664 -33.58 -10.14 26.91
CA ILE A 664 -32.15 -9.99 26.67
C ILE A 664 -31.51 -11.37 26.44
N VAL A 665 -30.56 -11.40 25.50
CA VAL A 665 -29.76 -12.58 25.13
C VAL A 665 -28.27 -12.33 25.38
N ILE A 666 -27.81 -11.12 25.10
CA ILE A 666 -26.50 -10.57 25.44
C ILE A 666 -26.71 -9.15 25.95
N SER A 667 -26.07 -8.81 27.06
CA SER A 667 -25.79 -7.43 27.50
C SER A 667 -24.28 -7.29 27.65
N THR A 668 -23.65 -6.32 26.99
CA THR A 668 -22.21 -6.05 27.19
C THR A 668 -21.91 -5.49 28.58
N ASP A 669 -22.92 -5.00 29.30
CA ASP A 669 -22.83 -4.50 30.67
C ASP A 669 -22.88 -5.63 31.73
N ASN A 670 -22.99 -6.90 31.34
CA ASN A 670 -22.92 -8.01 32.28
C ASN A 670 -21.54 -8.09 32.96
N LYS A 671 -21.53 -8.33 34.28
CA LYS A 671 -20.30 -8.45 35.10
C LYS A 671 -19.37 -9.58 34.67
N LEU A 672 -19.91 -10.64 34.07
CA LEU A 672 -19.11 -11.72 33.46
C LEU A 672 -18.23 -11.21 32.32
N PHE A 673 -18.65 -10.14 31.65
CA PHE A 673 -17.92 -9.47 30.57
C PHE A 673 -17.24 -8.19 31.06
N GLY A 674 -17.05 -8.02 32.36
CA GLY A 674 -16.42 -6.84 32.95
C GLY A 674 -17.25 -5.56 32.85
N GLY A 675 -18.58 -5.67 32.64
CA GLY A 675 -19.51 -4.55 32.75
C GLY A 675 -19.95 -4.27 34.19
N HIS A 676 -20.76 -3.22 34.38
CA HIS A 676 -21.18 -2.72 35.70
C HIS A 676 -22.39 -3.46 36.26
N GLY A 677 -23.20 -4.09 35.40
CA GLY A 677 -24.40 -4.83 35.76
C GLY A 677 -25.58 -3.94 36.16
N ASN A 678 -25.77 -2.83 35.44
CA ASN A 678 -26.89 -1.91 35.62
C ASN A 678 -28.20 -2.45 35.00
N ILE A 679 -28.11 -3.39 34.07
CA ILE A 679 -29.26 -4.00 33.39
C ILE A 679 -29.65 -5.33 34.04
N ASP A 680 -30.91 -5.45 34.48
CA ASP A 680 -31.50 -6.75 34.86
C ASP A 680 -31.93 -7.52 33.61
N GLU A 681 -31.15 -8.53 33.23
CA GLU A 681 -31.42 -9.40 32.07
C GLU A 681 -32.70 -10.24 32.18
N SER A 682 -33.30 -10.36 33.37
CA SER A 682 -34.59 -11.03 33.56
C SER A 682 -35.80 -10.18 33.12
N THR A 683 -35.57 -8.88 32.87
CA THR A 683 -36.59 -7.91 32.45
C THR A 683 -37.30 -8.35 31.16
N ARG A 684 -38.62 -8.14 31.13
CA ARG A 684 -39.47 -8.40 29.97
C ARG A 684 -39.88 -7.09 29.30
N PHE A 685 -39.51 -6.95 28.04
CA PHE A 685 -39.79 -5.74 27.26
C PHE A 685 -41.02 -5.97 26.39
N PHE A 686 -42.07 -5.19 26.60
CA PHE A 686 -43.36 -5.35 25.91
C PHE A 686 -43.51 -4.34 24.77
N THR A 687 -44.00 -4.79 23.62
CA THR A 687 -44.23 -3.92 22.45
C THR A 687 -45.57 -3.18 22.51
N THR A 688 -45.55 -1.89 22.23
CA THR A 688 -46.72 -1.07 21.95
C THR A 688 -46.97 -1.01 20.44
N ALA A 689 -48.21 -1.23 20.02
CA ALA A 689 -48.64 -1.20 18.62
C ALA A 689 -48.78 0.24 18.10
N PHE A 690 -47.64 0.89 17.87
CA PHE A 690 -47.53 2.26 17.36
C PHE A 690 -46.26 2.38 16.50
N GLY A 691 -46.37 3.04 15.35
CA GLY A 691 -45.27 3.14 14.40
C GLY A 691 -44.12 4.03 14.90
N TRP A 692 -42.89 3.54 14.83
CA TRP A 692 -41.70 4.28 15.25
C TRP A 692 -40.51 3.89 14.36
N ASN A 693 -39.73 4.88 13.90
CA ASN A 693 -38.53 4.69 13.07
C ASN A 693 -38.71 3.68 11.90
N GLY A 694 -39.84 3.79 11.18
CA GLY A 694 -40.16 2.91 10.05
C GLY A 694 -40.55 1.47 10.41
N ARG A 695 -40.79 1.15 11.68
CA ARG A 695 -41.28 -0.15 12.16
C ARG A 695 -42.73 -0.05 12.66
N LYS A 696 -43.44 -1.18 12.72
CA LYS A 696 -44.87 -1.23 13.11
C LYS A 696 -45.16 -1.03 14.59
N ASN A 697 -44.20 -1.35 15.45
CA ASN A 697 -44.33 -1.29 16.91
C ASN A 697 -43.13 -0.54 17.50
N PHE A 698 -43.19 -0.20 18.78
CA PHE A 698 -42.01 0.16 19.57
C PHE A 698 -42.01 -0.53 20.94
N LEU A 699 -40.85 -0.63 21.56
CA LEU A 699 -40.67 -0.90 22.98
C LEU A 699 -39.75 0.16 23.60
N GLN A 700 -39.68 0.22 24.93
CA GLN A 700 -38.79 1.13 25.65
C GLN A 700 -37.71 0.33 26.37
N VAL A 701 -36.47 0.84 26.34
CA VAL A 701 -35.32 0.22 27.02
C VAL A 701 -34.58 1.23 27.88
N TYR A 702 -34.05 0.74 29.00
CA TYR A 702 -32.89 1.35 29.63
C TYR A 702 -31.64 0.90 28.87
N ILE A 703 -30.88 1.84 28.32
CA ILE A 703 -29.58 1.58 27.72
C ILE A 703 -28.52 2.50 28.36
N PRO A 704 -27.59 1.95 29.16
CA PRO A 704 -26.47 2.69 29.74
C PRO A 704 -25.53 3.24 28.66
N THR A 705 -24.69 4.19 29.04
CA THR A 705 -23.54 4.68 28.26
C THR A 705 -22.62 3.51 27.85
N ARG A 706 -21.98 3.60 26.66
CA ARG A 706 -21.07 2.57 26.10
C ARG A 706 -21.55 1.12 26.29
N THR A 707 -22.79 0.83 25.92
CA THR A 707 -23.41 -0.50 26.10
C THR A 707 -24.12 -0.98 24.84
N ALA A 708 -24.09 -2.29 24.61
CA ALA A 708 -24.88 -2.97 23.59
C ALA A 708 -25.76 -4.08 24.19
N ILE A 709 -26.98 -4.20 23.66
CA ILE A 709 -28.01 -5.15 24.09
C ILE A 709 -28.57 -5.88 22.86
N LEU A 710 -28.59 -7.21 22.91
CA LEU A 710 -29.35 -8.06 21.99
C LEU A 710 -30.58 -8.61 22.68
N MET A 711 -31.72 -8.58 22.00
CA MET A 711 -32.96 -9.16 22.48
C MET A 711 -33.61 -10.09 21.45
N ASN A 712 -34.23 -11.17 21.94
CA ASN A 712 -35.05 -12.07 21.13
C ASN A 712 -36.54 -11.89 21.45
N CYS A 713 -37.41 -11.93 20.44
CA CYS A 713 -38.86 -11.86 20.59
C CYS A 713 -39.48 -13.23 20.90
N SER A 714 -40.18 -13.32 22.03
CA SER A 714 -41.13 -14.41 22.29
C SER A 714 -42.54 -13.99 21.85
N ALA A 715 -42.91 -14.38 20.63
CA ALA A 715 -44.21 -14.07 20.03
C ALA A 715 -45.35 -14.89 20.65
N ILE A 716 -46.54 -14.29 20.76
CA ILE A 716 -47.77 -14.99 21.15
C ILE A 716 -48.23 -15.81 19.94
N THR A 717 -47.98 -17.12 19.96
CA THR A 717 -48.27 -18.01 18.83
C THR A 717 -49.77 -18.27 18.66
N ARG A 718 -50.32 -17.82 17.53
CA ARG A 718 -51.49 -18.44 16.90
C ARG A 718 -51.12 -18.81 15.47
N PRO A 719 -51.04 -20.10 15.10
CA PRO A 719 -50.61 -20.49 13.77
C PRO A 719 -51.73 -20.24 12.76
N LEU A 720 -51.49 -19.38 11.77
CA LEU A 720 -52.32 -19.26 10.59
C LEU A 720 -51.53 -19.68 9.36
N ARG A 721 -52.14 -20.60 8.61
CA ARG A 721 -51.56 -21.28 7.44
C ARG A 721 -51.24 -20.29 6.32
N ALA A 722 -50.24 -20.65 5.51
CA ALA A 722 -49.99 -20.00 4.22
C ALA A 722 -51.26 -19.98 3.35
N SER A 723 -51.59 -18.82 2.80
CA SER A 723 -52.57 -18.65 1.72
C SER A 723 -52.06 -17.63 0.71
N ALA A 724 -51.77 -18.09 -0.51
CA ALA A 724 -51.30 -17.25 -1.60
C ALA A 724 -52.42 -16.37 -2.18
N PHE A 725 -52.15 -15.07 -2.40
CA PHE A 725 -52.93 -14.19 -3.30
C PHE A 725 -51.97 -13.10 -3.85
N ARG A 726 -51.63 -13.17 -5.15
CA ARG A 726 -52.21 -12.44 -6.32
C ARG A 726 -51.61 -11.05 -6.59
N ARG A 727 -51.22 -10.85 -7.86
CA ARG A 727 -50.84 -9.57 -8.49
C ARG A 727 -51.99 -8.54 -8.47
N PRO A 728 -51.70 -7.24 -8.35
CA PRO A 728 -52.46 -6.16 -8.97
C PRO A 728 -51.92 -5.87 -10.40
N ALA A 729 -52.71 -5.13 -11.19
CA ALA A 729 -52.49 -4.96 -12.63
C ALA A 729 -51.85 -3.60 -13.02
N THR A 730 -51.32 -3.63 -14.25
CA THR A 730 -50.92 -2.56 -15.18
C THR A 730 -51.39 -1.13 -14.87
N VAL A 731 -50.47 -0.17 -14.90
CA VAL A 731 -50.74 1.23 -15.23
C VAL A 731 -49.75 1.70 -16.30
N GLN A 732 -50.24 1.98 -17.51
CA GLN A 732 -49.48 2.69 -18.54
C GLN A 732 -49.54 4.20 -18.28
N ARG A 733 -48.41 4.90 -18.36
CA ARG A 733 -48.36 6.31 -18.78
C ARG A 733 -47.22 6.53 -19.76
N ALA A 734 -47.48 7.39 -20.74
CA ALA A 734 -46.65 7.55 -21.92
C ALA A 734 -45.42 8.44 -21.67
N PHE A 735 -44.30 8.07 -22.30
CA PHE A 735 -43.19 8.97 -22.56
C PHE A 735 -43.46 9.77 -23.85
N GLN A 736 -43.16 11.07 -23.83
CA GLN A 736 -42.82 11.84 -25.03
C GLN A 736 -41.51 12.59 -24.78
N PRO A 737 -40.67 12.78 -25.81
CA PRO A 737 -39.31 13.29 -25.64
C PRO A 737 -39.27 14.82 -25.59
N ILE A 738 -38.50 15.37 -24.66
CA ILE A 738 -38.08 16.78 -24.69
C ILE A 738 -36.77 16.86 -25.47
N LYS A 739 -36.71 17.81 -26.41
CA LYS A 739 -35.58 17.99 -27.34
C LYS A 739 -34.36 18.58 -26.64
N SER A 740 -33.20 18.19 -27.15
CA SER A 740 -31.89 18.78 -26.84
C SER A 740 -31.82 20.27 -27.16
N ASN A 741 -31.24 21.04 -26.23
CA ASN A 741 -30.45 22.23 -26.54
C ASN A 741 -29.14 22.12 -25.74
N PHE A 742 -28.09 21.64 -26.40
CA PHE A 742 -26.72 21.72 -25.86
C PHE A 742 -26.16 23.11 -26.19
N ALA A 743 -25.79 23.86 -25.16
CA ALA A 743 -24.88 25.00 -25.24
C ALA A 743 -23.91 24.89 -24.05
N PRO A 744 -22.60 25.16 -24.22
CA PRO A 744 -21.60 24.82 -23.22
C PRO A 744 -21.55 25.85 -22.09
N ALA A 745 -22.02 25.47 -20.90
CA ALA A 745 -21.80 26.21 -19.66
C ALA A 745 -20.53 25.70 -18.95
N LEU A 746 -19.36 26.05 -19.48
CA LEU A 746 -18.06 25.59 -18.98
C LEU A 746 -17.08 26.73 -18.60
N SER A 747 -17.43 28.00 -18.82
CA SER A 747 -16.52 29.15 -18.70
C SER A 747 -16.82 30.07 -17.48
N ALA A 748 -17.33 29.53 -16.38
CA ALA A 748 -17.80 30.35 -15.25
C ALA A 748 -17.64 29.68 -13.87
N ARG A 749 -16.43 29.19 -13.54
CA ARG A 749 -16.16 28.58 -12.22
C ARG A 749 -15.36 29.43 -11.22
N PHE A 750 -14.51 30.37 -11.67
CA PHE A 750 -13.63 31.12 -10.75
C PHE A 750 -13.51 32.63 -11.02
N ALA A 751 -14.62 33.32 -11.26
CA ALA A 751 -14.73 34.77 -11.07
C ALA A 751 -16.20 35.22 -11.03
N SER A 752 -16.75 35.43 -9.83
CA SER A 752 -17.98 36.20 -9.65
C SER A 752 -17.60 37.62 -9.24
N THR A 753 -17.85 38.60 -10.10
CA THR A 753 -17.57 40.03 -9.85
C THR A 753 -18.57 40.70 -8.91
N ASP A 754 -19.55 39.96 -8.42
CA ASP A 754 -20.66 40.44 -7.61
C ASP A 754 -20.27 40.56 -6.12
N SER A 755 -19.59 41.66 -5.78
CA SER A 755 -19.15 41.97 -4.41
C SER A 755 -20.30 41.99 -3.40
N ALA A 756 -20.16 41.27 -2.29
CA ALA A 756 -21.01 41.49 -1.13
C ALA A 756 -20.61 42.79 -0.42
N LYS A 757 -21.54 43.40 0.34
CA LYS A 757 -21.24 44.57 1.18
C LYS A 757 -20.48 44.18 2.45
N ASP A 758 -20.11 45.16 3.27
CA ASP A 758 -19.53 44.96 4.61
C ASP A 758 -20.24 43.86 5.42
N GLY A 759 -19.47 42.84 5.80
CA GLY A 759 -19.84 41.84 6.81
C GLY A 759 -19.30 42.21 8.18
N LYS A 760 -19.66 41.42 9.20
CA LYS A 760 -19.20 41.56 10.59
C LYS A 760 -18.60 40.26 11.09
N ILE A 761 -17.47 40.33 11.79
CA ILE A 761 -16.85 39.15 12.41
C ILE A 761 -17.82 38.52 13.42
N HIS A 762 -18.24 37.30 13.13
CA HIS A 762 -19.19 36.54 13.95
C HIS A 762 -18.46 35.73 15.02
N GLN A 763 -17.39 35.04 14.62
CA GLN A 763 -16.58 34.18 15.48
C GLN A 763 -15.13 34.11 14.99
N VAL A 764 -14.19 33.92 15.92
CA VAL A 764 -12.76 33.69 15.66
C VAL A 764 -12.38 32.40 16.38
N ILE A 765 -11.67 31.50 15.71
CA ILE A 765 -11.22 30.18 16.20
C ILE A 765 -9.78 29.96 15.70
N GLY A 766 -8.80 30.50 16.43
CA GLY A 766 -7.42 30.59 15.91
C GLY A 766 -7.40 31.31 14.56
N ALA A 767 -6.72 30.74 13.57
CA ALA A 767 -6.64 31.29 12.22
C ALA A 767 -7.95 31.26 11.39
N VAL A 768 -9.05 30.72 11.93
CA VAL A 768 -10.37 30.71 11.27
C VAL A 768 -11.21 31.88 11.76
N VAL A 769 -11.75 32.66 10.83
CA VAL A 769 -12.62 33.80 11.10
C VAL A 769 -13.93 33.63 10.34
N ASP A 770 -15.01 33.38 11.06
CA ASP A 770 -16.36 33.31 10.49
C ASP A 770 -16.96 34.71 10.43
N VAL A 771 -17.38 35.16 9.24
CA VAL A 771 -17.91 36.50 8.97
C VAL A 771 -19.39 36.39 8.55
N LYS A 772 -20.27 37.16 9.20
CA LYS A 772 -21.70 37.21 8.88
C LYS A 772 -22.03 38.46 8.07
N PHE A 773 -22.74 38.28 6.97
CA PHE A 773 -23.23 39.33 6.09
C PHE A 773 -24.72 39.59 6.36
N ASP A 774 -25.14 40.85 6.28
CA ASP A 774 -26.55 41.25 6.49
C ASP A 774 -27.41 41.06 5.21
N THR A 775 -26.88 40.37 4.19
CA THR A 775 -27.49 40.15 2.85
C THR A 775 -27.50 38.67 2.45
N GLU A 776 -28.39 38.30 1.52
CA GLU A 776 -28.39 36.95 0.90
C GLU A 776 -27.24 36.75 -0.11
N GLN A 777 -26.72 37.85 -0.67
CA GLN A 777 -25.51 37.84 -1.49
C GLN A 777 -24.28 37.67 -0.59
N LEU A 778 -23.50 36.61 -0.84
CA LEU A 778 -22.29 36.26 -0.09
C LEU A 778 -21.05 36.34 -0.98
N PRO A 779 -19.87 36.68 -0.41
CA PRO A 779 -18.61 36.63 -1.14
C PRO A 779 -18.36 35.23 -1.74
N PRO A 780 -17.94 35.11 -3.00
CA PRO A 780 -17.48 33.85 -3.58
C PRO A 780 -16.37 33.16 -2.76
N ILE A 781 -16.26 31.84 -2.91
CA ILE A 781 -15.10 31.09 -2.38
C ILE A 781 -13.85 31.58 -3.13
N LEU A 782 -12.72 31.65 -2.41
CA LEU A 782 -11.44 32.26 -2.80
C LEU A 782 -11.40 33.80 -2.85
N ASN A 783 -12.51 34.53 -2.65
CA ASN A 783 -12.43 35.99 -2.48
C ASN A 783 -11.65 36.37 -1.20
N ALA A 784 -10.97 37.52 -1.26
CA ALA A 784 -10.37 38.14 -0.10
C ALA A 784 -11.37 39.09 0.59
N LEU A 785 -11.37 39.06 1.93
CA LEU A 785 -11.97 40.08 2.78
C LEU A 785 -10.85 40.85 3.48
N THR A 786 -11.10 42.10 3.81
CA THR A 786 -10.18 42.94 4.60
C THR A 786 -10.84 43.45 5.86
N THR A 787 -10.14 43.34 6.99
CA THR A 787 -10.57 43.87 8.30
C THR A 787 -9.42 44.65 8.96
N ASP A 788 -9.76 45.57 9.87
CA ASP A 788 -8.76 46.18 10.75
C ASP A 788 -8.49 45.27 11.96
N ASN A 789 -7.21 45.04 12.25
CA ASN A 789 -6.74 44.41 13.48
C ASN A 789 -5.72 45.35 14.16
N GLY A 790 -6.18 46.15 15.12
CA GLY A 790 -5.31 47.04 15.90
C GLY A 790 -4.66 48.18 15.10
N GLY A 791 -5.30 48.65 14.02
CA GLY A 791 -4.71 49.64 13.10
C GLY A 791 -3.85 49.04 11.98
N GLN A 792 -3.76 47.71 11.87
CA GLN A 792 -3.14 47.00 10.76
C GLN A 792 -4.20 46.28 9.91
N LYS A 793 -3.99 46.24 8.60
CA LYS A 793 -4.90 45.59 7.65
C LYS A 793 -4.67 44.07 7.63
N LEU A 794 -5.63 43.31 8.12
CA LEU A 794 -5.63 41.85 8.00
C LEU A 794 -6.43 41.40 6.77
N VAL A 795 -5.89 40.42 6.04
CA VAL A 795 -6.55 39.75 4.91
C VAL A 795 -7.07 38.38 5.32
N LEU A 796 -8.32 38.09 4.96
CA LEU A 796 -9.00 36.81 5.20
C LEU A 796 -9.42 36.22 3.85
N GLU A 797 -9.15 34.95 3.57
CA GLU A 797 -9.62 34.27 2.33
C GLU A 797 -10.88 33.45 2.63
N VAL A 798 -11.93 33.61 1.81
CA VAL A 798 -13.20 32.89 1.95
C VAL A 798 -13.02 31.42 1.53
N ALA A 799 -13.15 30.50 2.48
CA ALA A 799 -12.90 29.08 2.28
C ALA A 799 -14.16 28.22 2.15
N GLN A 800 -15.28 28.62 2.78
CA GLN A 800 -16.54 27.89 2.77
C GLN A 800 -17.74 28.78 3.09
N HIS A 801 -18.93 28.45 2.59
CA HIS A 801 -20.20 29.03 3.04
C HIS A 801 -20.85 28.11 4.09
N LEU A 802 -21.23 28.64 5.25
CA LEU A 802 -21.75 27.85 6.38
C LEU A 802 -23.29 27.87 6.49
N GLY A 803 -23.98 28.77 5.78
CA GLY A 803 -25.40 29.05 5.96
C GLY A 803 -25.67 30.28 6.84
N GLU A 804 -26.93 30.67 6.99
CA GLU A 804 -27.36 31.88 7.73
C GLU A 804 -26.62 33.19 7.37
N SER A 805 -26.25 33.34 6.10
CA SER A 805 -25.38 34.41 5.60
C SER A 805 -24.00 34.51 6.27
N VAL A 806 -23.48 33.39 6.79
CA VAL A 806 -22.12 33.26 7.33
C VAL A 806 -21.20 32.57 6.33
N VAL A 807 -20.02 33.16 6.12
CA VAL A 807 -18.90 32.53 5.43
C VAL A 807 -17.76 32.27 6.40
N ARG A 808 -17.04 31.16 6.18
CA ARG A 808 -15.83 30.80 6.90
C ARG A 808 -14.62 31.28 6.12
N CYS A 809 -13.78 32.08 6.76
CA CYS A 809 -12.54 32.55 6.18
C CYS A 809 -11.31 32.05 6.94
N ILE A 810 -10.17 32.01 6.24
CA ILE A 810 -8.86 31.70 6.80
C ILE A 810 -8.03 32.99 6.82
N ALA A 811 -7.44 33.34 7.96
CA ALA A 811 -6.58 34.50 8.08
C ALA A 811 -5.19 34.28 7.44
N MET A 812 -4.68 35.31 6.76
CA MET A 812 -3.34 35.31 6.16
C MET A 812 -2.26 35.84 7.13
N ASP A 813 -2.64 36.29 8.32
CA ASP A 813 -1.75 36.77 9.39
C ASP A 813 -2.45 36.60 10.76
N GLY A 814 -1.77 36.97 11.85
CA GLY A 814 -2.24 36.86 13.23
C GLY A 814 -3.65 37.41 13.46
N THR A 815 -4.44 36.66 14.24
CA THR A 815 -5.83 37.00 14.60
C THR A 815 -5.95 37.60 16.00
N GLU A 816 -4.84 37.67 16.73
CA GLU A 816 -4.71 38.29 18.04
C GLU A 816 -5.14 39.76 17.96
N GLY A 817 -6.15 40.14 18.75
CA GLY A 817 -6.73 41.49 18.74
C GLY A 817 -8.06 41.61 17.98
N LEU A 818 -8.45 40.64 17.14
CA LEU A 818 -9.75 40.65 16.48
C LEU A 818 -10.91 40.57 17.48
N VAL A 819 -11.89 41.46 17.32
CA VAL A 819 -13.09 41.54 18.16
C VAL A 819 -14.33 41.15 17.35
N ARG A 820 -15.25 40.40 17.96
CA ARG A 820 -16.55 40.10 17.35
C ARG A 820 -17.34 41.39 17.10
N GLY A 821 -17.92 41.52 15.91
CA GLY A 821 -18.61 42.72 15.45
C GLY A 821 -17.74 43.70 14.66
N SER A 822 -16.42 43.53 14.60
CA SER A 822 -15.55 44.28 13.69
C SER A 822 -15.97 44.08 12.23
N ILE A 823 -15.81 45.13 11.41
CA ILE A 823 -16.20 45.16 10.01
C ILE A 823 -15.18 44.39 9.17
N ALA A 824 -15.66 43.50 8.29
CA ALA A 824 -14.87 42.83 7.28
C ALA A 824 -15.50 43.07 5.89
N THR A 825 -14.77 43.74 5.00
CA THR A 825 -15.24 44.16 3.67
C THR A 825 -14.73 43.20 2.60
N ASP A 826 -15.61 42.70 1.73
CA ASP A 826 -15.26 41.91 0.55
C ASP A 826 -14.55 42.77 -0.51
N THR A 827 -13.40 42.31 -1.03
CA THR A 827 -12.66 43.02 -2.09
C THR A 827 -13.21 42.73 -3.49
N GLY A 828 -14.21 41.86 -3.61
CA GLY A 828 -14.82 41.46 -4.89
C GLY A 828 -13.88 40.66 -5.80
N SER A 829 -12.77 40.16 -5.26
CA SER A 829 -11.71 39.47 -5.98
C SER A 829 -10.93 38.53 -5.04
N PRO A 830 -10.20 37.54 -5.56
CA PRO A 830 -9.17 36.82 -4.80
C PRO A 830 -8.04 37.73 -4.29
N ILE A 831 -7.08 37.16 -3.55
CA ILE A 831 -5.88 37.90 -3.12
C ILE A 831 -5.10 38.37 -4.36
N MET A 832 -4.99 39.70 -4.54
CA MET A 832 -4.36 40.36 -5.68
C MET A 832 -2.97 40.91 -5.35
N ILE A 833 -1.92 40.31 -5.91
CA ILE A 833 -0.50 40.62 -5.61
C ILE A 833 0.13 41.53 -6.70
N PRO A 834 1.16 42.34 -6.38
CA PRO A 834 1.95 43.07 -7.39
C PRO A 834 2.80 42.10 -8.23
N VAL A 835 2.87 42.35 -9.54
CA VAL A 835 3.66 41.55 -10.48
C VAL A 835 4.47 42.43 -11.44
N GLY A 836 5.43 41.82 -12.13
CA GLY A 836 6.28 42.44 -13.15
C GLY A 836 7.55 43.11 -12.59
N PRO A 837 8.35 43.79 -13.42
CA PRO A 837 9.74 44.12 -13.12
C PRO A 837 9.98 44.89 -11.80
N GLY A 838 8.97 45.61 -11.30
CA GLY A 838 9.03 46.27 -9.98
C GLY A 838 9.15 45.32 -8.78
N THR A 839 8.91 44.01 -8.93
CA THR A 839 9.10 42.97 -7.90
C THR A 839 10.52 42.42 -7.85
N LEU A 840 11.35 42.70 -8.87
CA LEU A 840 12.72 42.19 -8.94
C LEU A 840 13.62 42.87 -7.89
N GLY A 841 14.42 42.06 -7.20
CA GLY A 841 15.24 42.46 -6.07
C GLY A 841 14.44 42.84 -4.81
N ARG A 842 13.12 42.59 -4.77
CA ARG A 842 12.24 42.91 -3.63
C ARG A 842 11.85 41.64 -2.87
N ILE A 843 11.52 41.80 -1.59
CA ILE A 843 10.93 40.74 -0.76
C ILE A 843 9.47 41.10 -0.43
N MET A 844 8.55 40.17 -0.68
CA MET A 844 7.13 40.31 -0.32
C MET A 844 6.60 39.13 0.49
N ASN A 845 5.53 39.37 1.25
CA ASN A 845 4.77 38.33 1.95
C ASN A 845 3.70 37.68 1.05
N VAL A 846 2.91 36.78 1.63
CA VAL A 846 1.81 36.08 0.94
C VAL A 846 0.76 37.00 0.29
N THR A 847 0.46 38.16 0.88
CA THR A 847 -0.51 39.15 0.36
C THR A 847 0.09 40.11 -0.68
N GLY A 848 1.39 39.99 -0.97
CA GLY A 848 2.11 40.84 -1.91
C GLY A 848 2.50 42.21 -1.33
N ASP A 849 2.52 42.35 -0.01
CA ASP A 849 3.00 43.54 0.69
C ASP A 849 4.52 43.41 0.95
N PRO A 850 5.32 44.49 0.79
CA PRO A 850 6.77 44.42 0.93
C PRO A 850 7.22 44.27 2.38
N ILE A 851 8.18 43.38 2.62
CA ILE A 851 8.76 43.09 3.94
C ILE A 851 10.29 43.36 4.00
N ASP A 852 10.82 44.10 3.03
CA ASP A 852 12.25 44.42 2.90
C ASP A 852 12.61 45.86 3.34
N GLU A 853 11.70 46.55 4.03
CA GLU A 853 11.81 47.95 4.49
C GLU A 853 12.08 49.01 3.39
N ARG A 854 12.15 48.63 2.10
CA ARG A 854 12.46 49.54 0.96
C ARG A 854 11.23 50.31 0.43
N GLY A 855 10.18 50.44 1.24
CA GLY A 855 8.93 51.11 0.90
C GLY A 855 8.08 50.35 -0.14
N PRO A 856 7.01 50.96 -0.71
CA PRO A 856 6.08 50.28 -1.61
C PRO A 856 6.73 49.69 -2.87
N ILE A 857 6.21 48.55 -3.34
CA ILE A 857 6.56 47.96 -4.64
C ILE A 857 5.88 48.77 -5.75
N LYS A 858 6.68 49.30 -6.71
CA LYS A 858 6.19 50.11 -7.84
C LYS A 858 5.72 49.22 -9.00
N ALA A 859 4.72 48.37 -8.75
CA ALA A 859 4.13 47.51 -9.78
C ALA A 859 3.05 48.26 -10.59
N THR A 860 2.99 47.98 -11.90
CA THR A 860 2.00 48.53 -12.84
C THR A 860 0.75 47.65 -12.97
N LYS A 861 0.86 46.36 -12.63
CA LYS A 861 -0.20 45.35 -12.71
C LYS A 861 -0.31 44.59 -11.39
N ARG A 862 -1.51 44.10 -11.08
CA ARG A 862 -1.76 43.09 -10.04
C ARG A 862 -2.49 41.90 -10.62
N LEU A 863 -2.19 40.69 -10.14
CA LEU A 863 -2.80 39.43 -10.57
C LEU A 863 -3.31 38.62 -9.37
N PRO A 864 -4.34 37.77 -9.53
CA PRO A 864 -4.83 36.91 -8.47
C PRO A 864 -3.88 35.73 -8.24
N ILE A 865 -3.70 35.32 -6.98
CA ILE A 865 -2.86 34.13 -6.67
C ILE A 865 -3.49 32.81 -7.15
N HIS A 866 -4.82 32.81 -7.30
CA HIS A 866 -5.60 31.69 -7.82
C HIS A 866 -5.88 31.94 -9.31
N ALA A 867 -5.36 31.05 -10.16
CA ALA A 867 -5.54 31.07 -11.61
C ALA A 867 -5.70 29.63 -12.12
N ASP A 868 -6.42 29.46 -13.23
CA ASP A 868 -6.51 28.20 -13.95
C ASP A 868 -5.18 27.93 -14.72
N PRO A 869 -4.76 26.67 -14.92
CA PRO A 869 -3.56 26.34 -15.70
C PRO A 869 -3.72 26.69 -17.19
N PRO A 870 -2.62 26.93 -17.94
CA PRO A 870 -2.67 27.24 -19.38
C PRO A 870 -3.41 26.18 -20.19
N GLU A 871 -4.23 26.58 -21.16
CA GLU A 871 -4.96 25.64 -22.01
C GLU A 871 -4.01 24.74 -22.80
N PHE A 872 -4.40 23.48 -23.02
CA PHE A 872 -3.57 22.49 -23.74
C PHE A 872 -3.09 22.95 -25.13
N ILE A 873 -3.84 23.85 -25.80
CA ILE A 873 -3.46 24.44 -27.09
C ILE A 873 -2.32 25.46 -26.98
N GLU A 874 -2.11 26.06 -25.80
CA GLU A 874 -1.05 27.04 -25.54
C GLU A 874 0.24 26.38 -25.04
N GLN A 875 0.17 25.11 -24.62
CA GLN A 875 1.32 24.34 -24.13
C GLN A 875 2.22 23.84 -25.28
N SER A 876 3.53 23.82 -25.06
CA SER A 876 4.47 23.24 -26.04
C SER A 876 4.57 21.72 -25.90
N THR A 877 4.72 21.03 -27.04
CA THR A 877 4.88 19.55 -27.10
C THR A 877 6.32 19.11 -27.34
N THR A 878 7.27 20.05 -27.47
CA THR A 878 8.69 19.75 -27.71
C THR A 878 9.45 19.63 -26.40
N ALA A 879 9.99 18.43 -26.12
CA ALA A 879 10.92 18.22 -25.01
C ALA A 879 12.28 18.86 -25.34
N GLU A 880 12.69 19.85 -24.54
CA GLU A 880 13.98 20.54 -24.64
C GLU A 880 14.73 20.42 -23.31
N VAL A 881 16.05 20.24 -23.37
CA VAL A 881 16.91 20.17 -22.18
C VAL A 881 17.34 21.57 -21.76
N LEU A 882 17.11 21.92 -20.49
CA LEU A 882 17.66 23.10 -19.85
C LEU A 882 19.09 22.82 -19.38
N VAL A 883 20.08 23.31 -20.13
CA VAL A 883 21.50 23.20 -19.76
C VAL A 883 21.81 24.13 -18.58
N THR A 884 22.15 23.54 -17.44
CA THR A 884 22.37 24.25 -16.16
C THR A 884 23.81 24.75 -15.98
N GLY A 885 24.74 24.23 -16.78
CA GLY A 885 26.18 24.44 -16.62
C GLY A 885 26.80 23.65 -15.47
N ILE A 886 26.06 22.71 -14.85
CA ILE A 886 26.50 21.84 -13.76
C ILE A 886 26.70 20.42 -14.30
N LYS A 887 27.95 19.95 -14.39
CA LYS A 887 28.34 18.71 -15.06
C LYS A 887 27.49 17.48 -14.69
N VAL A 888 27.32 17.24 -13.38
CA VAL A 888 26.57 16.06 -12.88
C VAL A 888 25.09 16.12 -13.23
N VAL A 889 24.48 17.32 -13.24
CA VAL A 889 23.09 17.52 -13.64
C VAL A 889 22.98 17.33 -15.14
N ASP A 890 23.72 18.10 -15.92
CA ASP A 890 23.59 18.13 -17.37
C ASP A 890 23.94 16.77 -18.02
N LEU A 891 24.89 16.01 -17.45
CA LEU A 891 25.24 14.68 -17.93
C LEU A 891 24.24 13.60 -17.49
N LEU A 892 23.94 13.49 -16.19
CA LEU A 892 23.27 12.30 -15.61
C LEU A 892 21.80 12.52 -15.24
N ALA A 893 21.41 13.75 -14.89
CA ALA A 893 20.03 14.10 -14.53
C ALA A 893 19.54 15.36 -15.28
N PRO A 894 19.61 15.41 -16.62
CA PRO A 894 19.34 16.62 -17.41
C PRO A 894 17.93 17.15 -17.16
N TYR A 895 17.80 18.45 -16.89
CA TYR A 895 16.49 19.06 -16.58
C TYR A 895 15.69 19.37 -17.85
N ALA A 896 14.38 19.20 -17.80
CA ALA A 896 13.49 19.61 -18.88
C ALA A 896 13.14 21.10 -18.78
N ARG A 897 13.11 21.81 -19.92
CA ARG A 897 12.59 23.18 -20.00
C ARG A 897 11.08 23.18 -19.76
N GLY A 898 10.64 23.87 -18.72
CA GLY A 898 9.29 23.81 -18.18
C GLY A 898 8.99 22.63 -17.27
N GLY A 899 10.01 21.82 -16.95
CA GLY A 899 9.87 20.63 -16.14
C GLY A 899 9.80 20.90 -14.63
N LYS A 900 9.43 19.87 -13.89
CA LYS A 900 9.30 19.87 -12.42
C LYS A 900 10.41 19.00 -11.82
N ILE A 901 11.31 19.60 -11.06
CA ILE A 901 12.50 18.94 -10.50
C ILE A 901 12.38 18.83 -8.98
N GLY A 902 12.51 17.62 -8.44
CA GLY A 902 12.61 17.40 -7.00
C GLY A 902 14.06 17.41 -6.53
N LEU A 903 14.40 18.27 -5.55
CA LEU A 903 15.71 18.36 -4.93
C LEU A 903 15.69 17.72 -3.52
N PHE A 904 16.29 16.54 -3.41
CA PHE A 904 16.32 15.72 -2.20
C PHE A 904 17.63 15.88 -1.44
N GLY A 905 17.61 15.57 -0.14
CA GLY A 905 18.82 15.55 0.71
C GLY A 905 18.56 16.00 2.14
N GLY A 906 19.50 15.70 3.04
CA GLY A 906 19.44 16.11 4.44
C GLY A 906 19.79 17.59 4.67
N ALA A 907 19.78 18.03 5.93
CA ALA A 907 20.40 19.30 6.30
C ALA A 907 21.94 19.22 6.13
N GLY A 908 22.57 20.32 5.67
CA GLY A 908 24.04 20.43 5.56
C GLY A 908 24.66 19.93 4.24
N VAL A 909 23.92 19.23 3.37
CA VAL A 909 24.46 18.67 2.10
C VAL A 909 24.62 19.69 0.96
N GLY A 910 24.45 20.99 1.23
CA GLY A 910 24.68 22.07 0.23
C GLY A 910 23.48 22.48 -0.64
N LYS A 911 22.23 22.16 -0.26
CA LYS A 911 21.01 22.51 -1.04
C LYS A 911 20.95 23.99 -1.47
N THR A 912 21.13 24.91 -0.52
CA THR A 912 21.03 26.36 -0.74
C THR A 912 22.10 26.83 -1.72
N VAL A 913 23.35 26.35 -1.55
CA VAL A 913 24.48 26.65 -2.44
C VAL A 913 24.22 26.15 -3.87
N PHE A 914 23.60 24.97 -4.01
CA PHE A 914 23.19 24.41 -5.30
C PHE A 914 22.07 25.22 -5.98
N ILE A 915 21.06 25.66 -5.22
CA ILE A 915 20.00 26.55 -5.72
C ILE A 915 20.57 27.91 -6.16
N GLN A 916 21.46 28.50 -5.36
CA GLN A 916 22.12 29.76 -5.69
C GLN A 916 22.98 29.67 -6.95
N GLU A 917 23.75 28.59 -7.13
CA GLU A 917 24.56 28.41 -8.35
C GLU A 917 23.66 28.23 -9.59
N LEU A 918 22.53 27.52 -9.48
CA LEU A 918 21.54 27.43 -10.57
C LEU A 918 20.99 28.81 -10.96
N ILE A 919 20.62 29.65 -9.98
CA ILE A 919 20.16 31.03 -10.22
C ILE A 919 21.26 31.84 -10.91
N ASN A 920 22.49 31.78 -10.39
CA ASN A 920 23.66 32.47 -10.94
C ASN A 920 23.98 32.05 -12.39
N ASN A 921 24.01 30.76 -12.67
CA ASN A 921 24.35 30.23 -13.99
C ASN A 921 23.30 30.60 -15.03
N ILE A 922 22.02 30.50 -14.69
CA ILE A 922 20.92 30.79 -15.63
C ILE A 922 20.81 32.30 -15.88
N ALA A 923 20.99 33.12 -14.84
CA ALA A 923 21.04 34.58 -14.96
C ALA A 923 22.17 35.08 -15.89
N LYS A 924 23.30 34.34 -15.93
CA LYS A 924 24.49 34.60 -16.76
C LYS A 924 24.42 34.00 -18.16
N ALA A 925 23.93 32.77 -18.32
CA ALA A 925 23.99 32.02 -19.58
C ALA A 925 22.74 32.17 -20.46
N HIS A 926 21.55 32.22 -19.85
CA HIS A 926 20.26 32.16 -20.58
C HIS A 926 19.43 33.45 -20.46
N GLY A 927 19.83 34.38 -19.59
CA GLY A 927 19.24 35.71 -19.50
C GLY A 927 17.95 35.81 -18.70
N GLY A 928 17.24 34.71 -18.48
CA GLY A 928 15.92 34.64 -17.83
C GLY A 928 15.84 35.08 -16.35
N PHE A 929 14.61 35.11 -15.84
CA PHE A 929 14.29 35.55 -14.48
C PHE A 929 14.19 34.37 -13.50
N SER A 930 14.30 34.66 -12.20
CA SER A 930 14.07 33.68 -11.13
C SER A 930 13.05 34.18 -10.12
N VAL A 931 12.25 33.27 -9.57
CA VAL A 931 11.36 33.55 -8.43
C VAL A 931 11.66 32.54 -7.34
N PHE A 932 12.04 33.02 -6.16
CA PHE A 932 12.30 32.19 -5.00
C PHE A 932 11.14 32.29 -4.00
N THR A 933 10.64 31.13 -3.58
CA THR A 933 9.43 31.01 -2.76
C THR A 933 9.73 30.21 -1.49
N GLY A 934 9.95 30.93 -0.39
CA GLY A 934 10.23 30.37 0.94
C GLY A 934 8.95 30.03 1.70
N VAL A 935 8.53 28.76 1.68
CA VAL A 935 7.29 28.26 2.29
C VAL A 935 7.57 27.69 3.68
N GLY A 936 7.21 28.44 4.72
CA GLY A 936 7.49 28.03 6.11
C GLY A 936 8.98 28.07 6.40
N GLU A 937 9.65 29.12 5.92
CA GLU A 937 11.09 29.35 6.10
C GLU A 937 11.40 30.04 7.44
N ARG A 938 12.65 29.91 7.91
CA ARG A 938 13.10 30.68 9.07
C ARG A 938 13.57 32.06 8.64
N THR A 939 13.19 33.10 9.40
CA THR A 939 13.60 34.49 9.12
C THR A 939 15.11 34.66 8.97
N ARG A 940 15.91 33.92 9.75
CA ARG A 940 17.38 33.89 9.62
C ARG A 940 17.81 33.34 8.26
N GLU A 941 17.29 32.18 7.85
CA GLU A 941 17.67 31.50 6.61
C GLU A 941 17.29 32.33 5.37
N GLY A 942 16.12 32.97 5.38
CA GLY A 942 15.73 33.93 4.33
C GLY A 942 16.57 35.21 4.31
N ASN A 943 16.99 35.71 5.47
CA ASN A 943 17.83 36.90 5.57
C ASN A 943 19.27 36.63 5.08
N ASP A 944 19.84 35.50 5.49
CA ASP A 944 21.16 35.05 5.05
C ASP A 944 21.17 34.89 3.52
N LEU A 945 20.17 34.21 2.95
CA LEU A 945 19.99 34.05 1.50
C LEU A 945 19.90 35.40 0.75
N TYR A 946 19.17 36.37 1.29
CA TYR A 946 19.02 37.69 0.67
C TYR A 946 20.34 38.47 0.63
N HIS A 947 21.15 38.41 1.68
CA HIS A 947 22.48 39.04 1.69
C HIS A 947 23.49 38.30 0.82
N GLU A 948 23.51 36.96 0.82
CA GLU A 948 24.35 36.16 -0.08
C GLU A 948 24.04 36.47 -1.56
N MET A 949 22.77 36.69 -1.92
CA MET A 949 22.36 37.15 -3.25
C MET A 949 22.80 38.59 -3.59
N GLN A 950 23.00 39.45 -2.59
CA GLN A 950 23.58 40.79 -2.78
C GLN A 950 25.10 40.71 -3.00
N GLU A 951 25.80 39.94 -2.17
CA GLU A 951 27.26 39.75 -2.28
C GLU A 951 27.65 39.11 -3.62
N THR A 952 26.86 38.13 -4.09
CA THR A 952 27.03 37.48 -5.40
C THR A 952 26.53 38.32 -6.59
N SER A 953 26.04 39.54 -6.35
CA SER A 953 25.52 40.49 -7.36
C SER A 953 24.31 39.99 -8.18
N VAL A 954 23.60 38.97 -7.69
CA VAL A 954 22.31 38.48 -8.23
C VAL A 954 21.19 39.48 -7.92
N ILE A 955 21.25 40.11 -6.75
CA ILE A 955 20.44 41.26 -6.34
C ILE A 955 21.32 42.50 -6.34
N GLN A 956 20.95 43.50 -7.13
CA GLN A 956 21.62 44.79 -7.20
C GLN A 956 20.65 45.85 -6.71
N LEU A 957 20.96 46.49 -5.57
CA LEU A 957 20.07 47.45 -4.92
C LEU A 957 19.83 48.71 -5.76
N ASP A 958 20.87 49.13 -6.50
CA ASP A 958 20.89 50.29 -7.41
C ASP A 958 20.96 49.89 -8.90
N GLY A 959 20.70 48.61 -9.22
CA GLY A 959 20.84 48.04 -10.57
C GLY A 959 19.72 47.08 -10.95
N GLU A 960 19.84 46.41 -12.10
CA GLU A 960 18.85 45.46 -12.60
C GLU A 960 19.00 44.09 -11.91
N SER A 961 18.19 43.87 -10.88
CA SER A 961 18.08 42.56 -10.23
C SER A 961 17.29 41.57 -11.10
N LYS A 962 17.62 40.27 -11.06
CA LYS A 962 16.95 39.22 -11.86
C LYS A 962 16.09 38.23 -11.06
N VAL A 963 16.03 38.38 -9.74
CA VAL A 963 15.28 37.49 -8.84
C VAL A 963 14.18 38.25 -8.09
N ALA A 964 12.99 37.66 -7.94
CA ALA A 964 11.95 38.12 -7.02
C ALA A 964 11.82 37.14 -5.84
N LEU A 965 11.59 37.64 -4.62
CA LEU A 965 11.53 36.82 -3.41
C LEU A 965 10.14 36.91 -2.75
N VAL A 966 9.55 35.76 -2.48
CA VAL A 966 8.30 35.62 -1.73
C VAL A 966 8.56 34.72 -0.53
N PHE A 967 8.22 35.18 0.68
CA PHE A 967 8.36 34.39 1.90
C PHE A 967 7.04 34.30 2.67
N GLY A 968 6.83 33.17 3.33
CA GLY A 968 5.99 33.06 4.52
C GLY A 968 6.73 32.29 5.60
N GLN A 969 6.72 32.84 6.82
CA GLN A 969 7.54 32.36 7.93
C GLN A 969 6.97 31.10 8.61
N MET A 970 7.81 30.35 9.34
CA MET A 970 7.35 29.20 10.15
C MET A 970 6.28 29.56 11.19
N ASN A 971 6.31 30.78 11.72
CA ASN A 971 5.39 31.30 12.73
C ASN A 971 4.10 31.92 12.16
N GLU A 972 3.96 32.01 10.84
CA GLU A 972 2.72 32.50 10.22
C GLU A 972 1.61 31.44 10.26
N PRO A 973 0.33 31.86 10.24
CA PRO A 973 -0.81 30.95 10.17
C PRO A 973 -0.70 29.95 9.01
N PRO A 974 -1.26 28.74 9.15
CA PRO A 974 -1.22 27.73 8.09
C PRO A 974 -1.90 28.21 6.80
N GLY A 975 -2.84 29.16 6.87
CA GLY A 975 -3.41 29.83 5.71
C GLY A 975 -2.38 30.54 4.83
N ALA A 976 -1.48 31.32 5.43
CA ALA A 976 -0.39 31.98 4.72
C ALA A 976 0.55 30.95 4.07
N ARG A 977 1.05 29.99 4.85
CA ARG A 977 1.95 28.93 4.37
C ARG A 977 1.33 28.10 3.22
N ALA A 978 0.02 27.88 3.23
CA ALA A 978 -0.71 27.19 2.15
C ALA A 978 -1.00 28.05 0.91
N ARG A 979 -0.53 29.31 0.86
CA ARG A 979 -0.74 30.25 -0.27
C ARG A 979 0.54 30.86 -0.83
N VAL A 980 1.63 30.91 -0.05
CA VAL A 980 2.94 31.45 -0.45
C VAL A 980 3.46 30.85 -1.78
N ALA A 981 3.32 29.53 -1.98
CA ALA A 981 3.67 28.87 -3.23
C ALA A 981 2.92 29.44 -4.45
N LEU A 982 1.63 29.76 -4.29
CA LEU A 982 0.78 30.33 -5.35
C LEU A 982 1.15 31.80 -5.63
N THR A 983 1.51 32.56 -4.60
CA THR A 983 2.03 33.94 -4.73
C THR A 983 3.30 33.97 -5.58
N GLY A 984 4.28 33.10 -5.29
CA GLY A 984 5.51 32.97 -6.09
C GLY A 984 5.25 32.53 -7.54
N LEU A 985 4.40 31.51 -7.72
CA LEU A 985 3.99 31.02 -9.03
C LEU A 985 3.32 32.13 -9.88
N THR A 986 2.47 32.96 -9.28
CA THR A 986 1.78 34.06 -9.97
C THR A 986 2.74 35.16 -10.47
N VAL A 987 3.84 35.39 -9.75
CA VAL A 987 4.92 36.27 -10.24
C VAL A 987 5.63 35.63 -11.44
N ALA A 988 5.90 34.31 -11.39
CA ALA A 988 6.54 33.60 -12.50
C ALA A 988 5.65 33.53 -13.76
N GLU A 989 4.34 33.34 -13.60
CA GLU A 989 3.35 33.34 -14.69
C GLU A 989 3.29 34.68 -15.41
N TYR A 990 3.37 35.81 -14.71
CA TYR A 990 3.46 37.11 -15.36
C TYR A 990 4.66 37.19 -16.33
N PHE A 991 5.85 36.78 -15.89
CA PHE A 991 7.05 36.82 -16.71
C PHE A 991 6.97 35.82 -17.89
N ARG A 992 6.33 34.66 -17.70
CA ARG A 992 6.05 33.69 -18.78
C ARG A 992 5.07 34.24 -19.82
N ASP A 993 3.90 34.71 -19.38
CA ASP A 993 2.72 34.89 -20.22
C ASP A 993 2.58 36.30 -20.81
N GLU A 994 3.12 37.32 -20.14
CA GLU A 994 3.09 38.71 -20.59
C GLU A 994 4.44 39.14 -21.19
N GLU A 995 5.57 38.73 -20.59
CA GLU A 995 6.92 39.10 -21.05
C GLU A 995 7.61 38.03 -21.90
N GLY A 996 7.03 36.83 -22.05
CA GLY A 996 7.55 35.76 -22.90
C GLY A 996 8.91 35.22 -22.45
N GLN A 997 9.16 35.18 -21.14
CA GLN A 997 10.44 34.78 -20.56
C GLN A 997 10.45 33.31 -20.12
N ASP A 998 11.64 32.73 -20.09
CA ASP A 998 11.90 31.51 -19.34
C ASP A 998 12.22 31.87 -17.88
N VAL A 999 11.50 31.24 -16.96
CA VAL A 999 11.53 31.56 -15.53
C VAL A 999 11.89 30.31 -14.72
N LEU A 1000 12.80 30.46 -13.76
CA LEU A 1000 13.03 29.45 -12.74
C LEU A 1000 12.23 29.74 -11.48
N LEU A 1001 11.36 28.81 -11.08
CA LEU A 1001 10.57 28.88 -9.86
C LEU A 1001 11.12 27.92 -8.79
N PHE A 1002 11.74 28.49 -7.75
CA PHE A 1002 12.22 27.74 -6.61
C PHE A 1002 11.15 27.68 -5.51
N ILE A 1003 10.86 26.49 -5.01
CA ILE A 1003 9.95 26.27 -3.89
C ILE A 1003 10.70 25.51 -2.79
N ASP A 1004 11.13 26.22 -1.75
CA ASP A 1004 11.66 25.61 -0.52
C ASP A 1004 10.72 25.95 0.65
N ASN A 1005 9.88 25.05 1.17
CA ASN A 1005 9.80 23.62 0.91
C ASN A 1005 8.40 23.18 0.45
N ILE A 1006 8.30 22.37 -0.60
CA ILE A 1006 7.00 21.88 -1.10
C ILE A 1006 6.30 20.94 -0.10
N PHE A 1007 7.06 20.27 0.78
CA PHE A 1007 6.50 19.52 1.90
C PHE A 1007 5.79 20.44 2.91
N ARG A 1008 6.31 21.66 3.14
CA ARG A 1008 5.69 22.63 4.06
C ARG A 1008 4.39 23.22 3.51
N PHE A 1009 4.28 23.41 2.19
CA PHE A 1009 3.01 23.72 1.52
C PHE A 1009 1.98 22.61 1.79
N THR A 1010 2.38 21.35 1.61
CA THR A 1010 1.53 20.18 1.86
C THR A 1010 1.10 20.07 3.32
N GLN A 1011 2.04 20.23 4.26
CA GLN A 1011 1.76 20.24 5.70
C GLN A 1011 0.77 21.36 6.09
N ALA A 1012 0.97 22.57 5.58
CA ALA A 1012 0.07 23.69 5.79
C ALA A 1012 -1.34 23.42 5.22
N GLY A 1013 -1.44 22.70 4.09
CA GLY A 1013 -2.71 22.20 3.55
C GLY A 1013 -3.45 21.25 4.49
N SER A 1014 -2.75 20.34 5.17
CA SER A 1014 -3.34 19.47 6.21
C SER A 1014 -3.84 20.30 7.41
N GLU A 1015 -3.02 21.24 7.91
CA GLU A 1015 -3.39 22.13 9.00
C GLU A 1015 -4.65 22.98 8.66
N VAL A 1016 -4.70 23.55 7.46
CA VAL A 1016 -5.89 24.27 6.95
C VAL A 1016 -7.11 23.35 6.83
N SER A 1017 -6.94 22.12 6.35
CA SER A 1017 -8.02 21.15 6.21
C SER A 1017 -8.63 20.77 7.56
N ALA A 1018 -7.79 20.56 8.58
CA ALA A 1018 -8.21 20.30 9.95
C ALA A 1018 -8.99 21.50 10.53
N LEU A 1019 -8.49 22.74 10.32
CA LEU A 1019 -9.18 23.98 10.73
C LEU A 1019 -10.54 24.16 10.06
N LEU A 1020 -10.72 23.69 8.82
CA LEU A 1020 -12.01 23.70 8.12
C LEU A 1020 -12.95 22.55 8.57
N GLY A 1021 -12.52 21.64 9.45
CA GLY A 1021 -13.30 20.48 9.87
C GLY A 1021 -13.46 19.42 8.79
N ARG A 1022 -12.61 19.42 7.75
CA ARG A 1022 -12.59 18.37 6.73
C ARG A 1022 -11.94 17.11 7.30
N ILE A 1023 -12.54 15.95 7.05
CA ILE A 1023 -12.00 14.66 7.48
C ILE A 1023 -10.66 14.42 6.76
N PRO A 1024 -9.55 14.12 7.46
CA PRO A 1024 -8.28 13.77 6.83
C PRO A 1024 -8.37 12.56 5.89
N SER A 1025 -7.35 12.36 5.08
CA SER A 1025 -7.13 11.20 4.21
C SER A 1025 -5.99 10.34 4.78
N ALA A 1026 -5.25 9.61 3.94
CA ALA A 1026 -4.15 8.76 4.39
C ALA A 1026 -3.11 9.56 5.19
N VAL A 1027 -2.59 8.95 6.26
CA VAL A 1027 -1.50 9.48 7.13
C VAL A 1027 -1.80 10.86 7.76
N GLY A 1028 -3.04 11.35 7.69
CA GLY A 1028 -3.44 12.65 8.27
C GLY A 1028 -3.36 13.85 7.30
N TYR A 1029 -3.15 13.62 6.00
CA TYR A 1029 -3.14 14.69 4.99
C TYR A 1029 -4.55 15.10 4.55
N GLN A 1030 -4.71 16.31 4.01
CA GLN A 1030 -6.00 16.80 3.52
C GLN A 1030 -6.57 15.92 2.39
N PRO A 1031 -7.89 15.65 2.35
CA PRO A 1031 -8.50 14.83 1.30
C PRO A 1031 -8.45 15.48 -0.09
N THR A 1032 -8.14 16.76 -0.16
CA THR A 1032 -7.91 17.51 -1.39
C THR A 1032 -6.45 17.50 -1.85
N LEU A 1033 -5.53 16.78 -1.18
CA LEU A 1033 -4.08 16.87 -1.42
C LEU A 1033 -3.70 16.72 -2.90
N ALA A 1034 -4.18 15.68 -3.57
CA ALA A 1034 -3.90 15.46 -5.00
C ALA A 1034 -4.47 16.57 -5.91
N VAL A 1035 -5.60 17.18 -5.53
CA VAL A 1035 -6.23 18.28 -6.28
C VAL A 1035 -5.50 19.61 -6.04
N ASP A 1036 -5.16 19.91 -4.78
CA ASP A 1036 -4.47 21.14 -4.40
C ASP A 1036 -3.02 21.14 -4.94
N MET A 1037 -2.34 20.00 -4.87
CA MET A 1037 -1.02 19.80 -5.47
C MET A 1037 -1.12 19.87 -7.00
N GLY A 1038 -2.03 19.11 -7.61
CA GLY A 1038 -2.23 19.09 -9.06
C GLY A 1038 -2.53 20.47 -9.64
N ALA A 1039 -3.45 21.22 -9.04
CA ALA A 1039 -3.81 22.58 -9.51
C ALA A 1039 -2.61 23.56 -9.49
N MET A 1040 -1.67 23.39 -8.56
CA MET A 1040 -0.44 24.17 -8.51
C MET A 1040 0.61 23.65 -9.50
N GLN A 1041 0.81 22.32 -9.59
CA GLN A 1041 1.79 21.72 -10.50
C GLN A 1041 1.41 21.88 -11.98
N GLU A 1042 0.14 21.82 -12.35
CA GLU A 1042 -0.29 21.95 -13.77
C GLU A 1042 -0.14 23.38 -14.33
N ARG A 1043 -0.03 24.39 -13.46
CA ARG A 1043 0.35 25.76 -13.82
C ARG A 1043 1.84 25.89 -14.18
N ILE A 1044 2.68 24.98 -13.69
CA ILE A 1044 4.12 24.90 -14.01
C ILE A 1044 4.28 24.10 -15.31
N THR A 1045 4.46 24.81 -16.42
CA THR A 1045 4.58 24.21 -17.77
C THR A 1045 5.24 25.19 -18.77
N THR A 1046 5.62 24.66 -19.95
CA THR A 1046 6.07 25.45 -21.11
C THR A 1046 4.89 25.82 -21.99
N THR A 1047 4.77 27.12 -22.30
CA THR A 1047 3.81 27.65 -23.28
C THR A 1047 4.50 28.00 -24.60
N GLN A 1048 3.73 28.37 -25.63
CA GLN A 1048 4.26 28.94 -26.87
C GLN A 1048 5.00 30.28 -26.68
N LYS A 1049 4.89 30.94 -25.53
CA LYS A 1049 5.54 32.24 -25.23
C LYS A 1049 6.82 32.12 -24.41
N GLY A 1050 6.86 31.16 -23.48
CA GLY A 1050 7.95 30.98 -22.50
C GLY A 1050 7.65 29.83 -21.54
N SER A 1051 8.59 29.49 -20.66
CA SER A 1051 8.48 28.36 -19.72
C SER A 1051 8.60 28.76 -18.25
N ILE A 1052 7.97 27.99 -17.35
CA ILE A 1052 8.31 27.97 -15.92
C ILE A 1052 8.91 26.61 -15.61
N THR A 1053 10.22 26.58 -15.37
CA THR A 1053 10.91 25.39 -14.87
C THR A 1053 10.99 25.47 -13.36
N SER A 1054 10.56 24.43 -12.63
CA SER A 1054 10.48 24.49 -11.17
C SER A 1054 11.47 23.56 -10.49
N VAL A 1055 12.19 24.08 -9.49
CA VAL A 1055 13.07 23.30 -8.60
C VAL A 1055 12.48 23.34 -7.20
N GLN A 1056 12.02 22.19 -6.74
CA GLN A 1056 11.23 22.05 -5.52
C GLN A 1056 12.05 21.24 -4.51
N ALA A 1057 12.42 21.86 -3.40
CA ALA A 1057 13.10 21.13 -2.33
C ALA A 1057 12.07 20.24 -1.64
N VAL A 1058 12.31 18.93 -1.65
CA VAL A 1058 11.45 17.93 -1.01
C VAL A 1058 12.11 17.47 0.29
N TYR A 1059 11.34 17.51 1.37
CA TYR A 1059 11.67 16.83 2.62
C TYR A 1059 10.91 15.49 2.68
N VAL A 1060 11.62 14.40 2.95
CA VAL A 1060 11.05 13.06 3.12
C VAL A 1060 11.05 12.76 4.63
N PRO A 1061 9.90 12.64 5.29
CA PRO A 1061 9.83 12.32 6.71
C PRO A 1061 10.38 10.91 6.97
N ALA A 1062 11.31 10.77 7.92
CA ALA A 1062 11.91 9.48 8.31
C ALA A 1062 12.49 8.65 7.13
N ASP A 1063 12.84 9.30 6.02
CA ASP A 1063 13.25 8.69 4.74
C ASP A 1063 12.20 7.74 4.12
N ASP A 1064 10.93 7.84 4.54
CA ASP A 1064 9.79 7.11 3.99
C ASP A 1064 9.24 7.79 2.71
N LEU A 1065 9.61 7.24 1.57
CA LEU A 1065 9.13 7.67 0.25
C LEU A 1065 7.66 7.32 -0.03
N THR A 1066 7.04 6.50 0.82
CA THR A 1066 5.63 6.08 0.69
C THR A 1066 4.64 7.01 1.40
N ASP A 1067 5.13 7.98 2.18
CA ASP A 1067 4.29 9.03 2.77
C ASP A 1067 3.49 9.77 1.67
N PRO A 1068 2.19 10.05 1.87
CA PRO A 1068 1.35 10.67 0.84
C PRO A 1068 1.85 12.02 0.31
N ALA A 1069 2.59 12.81 1.09
CA ALA A 1069 3.09 14.11 0.66
C ALA A 1069 4.22 14.02 -0.39
N PRO A 1070 5.35 13.33 -0.13
CA PRO A 1070 6.34 13.07 -1.18
C PRO A 1070 5.72 12.23 -2.31
N ALA A 1071 4.92 11.18 -2.02
CA ALA A 1071 4.32 10.34 -3.06
C ALA A 1071 3.45 11.12 -4.06
N THR A 1072 2.59 12.03 -3.57
CA THR A 1072 1.79 12.91 -4.45
C THR A 1072 2.67 13.87 -5.24
N THR A 1073 3.74 14.40 -4.62
CA THR A 1073 4.68 15.29 -5.31
C THR A 1073 5.44 14.55 -6.43
N PHE A 1074 5.92 13.33 -6.16
CA PHE A 1074 6.66 12.48 -7.12
C PHE A 1074 5.90 12.22 -8.41
N ALA A 1075 4.57 12.07 -8.36
CA ALA A 1075 3.74 11.85 -9.56
C ALA A 1075 3.90 12.96 -10.62
N HIS A 1076 4.22 14.19 -10.19
CA HIS A 1076 4.37 15.34 -11.07
C HIS A 1076 5.84 15.64 -11.45
N LEU A 1077 6.85 14.94 -10.91
CA LEU A 1077 8.26 15.26 -11.19
C LEU A 1077 8.77 14.64 -12.49
N ASP A 1078 9.58 15.40 -13.23
CA ASP A 1078 10.27 14.98 -14.46
C ASP A 1078 11.72 14.57 -14.22
N ALA A 1079 12.35 15.14 -13.20
CA ALA A 1079 13.69 14.79 -12.74
C ALA A 1079 13.80 14.84 -11.22
N THR A 1080 14.71 14.03 -10.67
CA THR A 1080 15.00 13.94 -9.24
C THR A 1080 16.51 14.05 -9.02
N THR A 1081 16.94 15.06 -8.29
CA THR A 1081 18.35 15.30 -7.94
C THR A 1081 18.54 15.00 -6.46
N VAL A 1082 19.36 14.01 -6.13
CA VAL A 1082 19.59 13.54 -4.77
C VAL A 1082 20.93 14.06 -4.26
N LEU A 1083 20.91 14.91 -3.22
CA LEU A 1083 22.13 15.35 -2.54
C LEU A 1083 22.42 14.42 -1.35
N SER A 1084 23.41 13.55 -1.53
CA SER A 1084 23.75 12.44 -0.63
C SER A 1084 24.77 12.84 0.43
N ARG A 1085 24.55 12.41 1.68
CA ARG A 1085 25.49 12.65 2.77
C ARG A 1085 26.84 11.94 2.51
N GLY A 1086 26.82 10.71 2.00
CA GLY A 1086 28.05 9.95 1.73
C GLY A 1086 28.99 10.67 0.75
N ILE A 1087 28.45 11.32 -0.29
CA ILE A 1087 29.24 12.13 -1.22
C ILE A 1087 29.82 13.38 -0.53
N SER A 1088 29.05 14.04 0.35
CA SER A 1088 29.53 15.20 1.12
C SER A 1088 30.62 14.84 2.16
N GLU A 1089 30.54 13.65 2.76
CA GLU A 1089 31.53 13.13 3.72
C GLU A 1089 32.86 12.76 3.03
N LEU A 1090 32.83 12.37 1.76
CA LEU A 1090 34.00 12.24 0.89
C LEU A 1090 34.59 13.60 0.45
N GLY A 1091 33.96 14.72 0.82
CA GLY A 1091 34.38 16.07 0.47
C GLY A 1091 34.10 16.47 -0.99
N ILE A 1092 33.19 15.76 -1.67
CA ILE A 1092 32.88 15.97 -3.10
C ILE A 1092 31.66 16.91 -3.22
N TYR A 1093 31.84 18.04 -3.92
CA TYR A 1093 30.82 19.07 -4.09
C TYR A 1093 30.62 19.47 -5.57
N PRO A 1094 29.38 19.64 -6.06
CA PRO A 1094 28.11 19.43 -5.35
C PRO A 1094 27.90 17.96 -4.99
N ALA A 1095 27.26 17.70 -3.85
CA ALA A 1095 27.12 16.36 -3.27
C ALA A 1095 26.03 15.50 -3.95
N VAL A 1096 25.88 15.63 -5.28
CA VAL A 1096 24.85 14.92 -6.06
C VAL A 1096 25.23 13.46 -6.22
N ASP A 1097 24.32 12.56 -5.90
CA ASP A 1097 24.50 11.13 -6.13
C ASP A 1097 24.25 10.78 -7.61
N PRO A 1098 25.24 10.21 -8.34
CA PRO A 1098 25.13 9.92 -9.76
C PRO A 1098 24.29 8.67 -10.10
N LEU A 1099 23.94 7.84 -9.10
CA LEU A 1099 23.17 6.61 -9.28
C LEU A 1099 21.72 6.79 -8.80
N ASP A 1100 21.51 7.55 -7.72
CA ASP A 1100 20.17 7.81 -7.18
C ASP A 1100 19.46 9.00 -7.86
N SER A 1101 20.19 9.89 -8.54
CA SER A 1101 19.60 10.97 -9.35
C SER A 1101 19.16 10.48 -10.73
N LYS A 1102 17.99 10.93 -11.20
CA LYS A 1102 17.31 10.40 -12.40
C LYS A 1102 16.57 11.51 -13.16
N SER A 1103 16.39 11.34 -14.48
CA SER A 1103 15.59 12.24 -15.31
C SER A 1103 14.90 11.52 -16.47
N ARG A 1104 13.66 11.91 -16.78
CA ARG A 1104 12.94 11.49 -17.99
C ARG A 1104 13.58 11.99 -19.29
N MET A 1105 14.45 13.00 -19.22
CA MET A 1105 15.15 13.55 -20.39
C MET A 1105 16.35 12.69 -20.83
N LEU A 1106 16.81 11.74 -20.01
CA LEU A 1106 17.92 10.84 -20.34
C LEU A 1106 17.48 9.71 -21.29
N ASP A 1107 16.93 10.08 -22.44
CA ASP A 1107 16.50 9.20 -23.54
C ASP A 1107 17.32 9.56 -24.79
N PRO A 1108 17.86 8.58 -25.54
CA PRO A 1108 18.69 8.85 -26.73
C PRO A 1108 17.96 9.62 -27.84
N ARG A 1109 16.62 9.68 -27.83
CA ARG A 1109 15.81 10.49 -28.74
C ARG A 1109 15.73 11.98 -28.34
N VAL A 1110 16.06 12.31 -27.09
CA VAL A 1110 16.00 13.67 -26.52
C VAL A 1110 17.42 14.27 -26.40
N VAL A 1111 18.31 13.61 -25.65
CA VAL A 1111 19.70 14.07 -25.45
C VAL A 1111 20.65 13.67 -26.59
N GLY A 1112 20.22 12.73 -27.44
CA GLY A 1112 21.06 12.15 -28.49
C GLY A 1112 21.90 10.96 -28.02
N GLU A 1113 22.27 10.11 -28.98
CA GLU A 1113 23.03 8.87 -28.77
C GLU A 1113 24.36 9.06 -28.03
N ASP A 1114 25.11 10.12 -28.33
CA ASP A 1114 26.45 10.35 -27.78
C ASP A 1114 26.42 10.71 -26.29
N HIS A 1115 25.51 11.62 -25.91
CA HIS A 1115 25.23 11.96 -24.51
C HIS A 1115 24.73 10.72 -23.75
N TYR A 1116 23.71 10.04 -24.27
CA TYR A 1116 23.11 8.88 -23.61
C TYR A 1116 24.13 7.75 -23.35
N LYS A 1117 24.98 7.43 -24.33
CA LYS A 1117 26.05 6.43 -24.17
C LYS A 1117 27.10 6.85 -23.16
N THR A 1118 27.50 8.12 -23.17
CA THR A 1118 28.48 8.65 -22.21
C THR A 1118 27.95 8.57 -20.78
N ALA A 1119 26.72 9.02 -20.55
CA ALA A 1119 26.05 8.92 -19.24
C ALA A 1119 25.90 7.46 -18.77
N THR A 1120 25.48 6.57 -19.67
CA THR A 1120 25.30 5.14 -19.37
C THR A 1120 26.63 4.46 -18.99
N ARG A 1121 27.73 4.72 -19.71
CA ARG A 1121 29.07 4.20 -19.37
C ARG A 1121 29.54 4.69 -18.00
N VAL A 1122 29.31 5.98 -17.68
CA VAL A 1122 29.66 6.56 -16.37
C VAL A 1122 28.87 5.86 -15.25
N GLN A 1123 27.56 5.65 -15.42
CA GLN A 1123 26.74 4.95 -14.43
C GLN A 1123 27.17 3.48 -14.27
N GLN A 1124 27.45 2.77 -15.36
CA GLN A 1124 27.96 1.39 -15.32
C GLN A 1124 29.26 1.29 -14.53
N MET A 1125 30.26 2.12 -14.84
CA MET A 1125 31.56 2.11 -14.16
C MET A 1125 31.46 2.45 -12.66
N LEU A 1126 30.55 3.36 -12.29
CA LEU A 1126 30.28 3.70 -10.88
C LEU A 1126 29.50 2.58 -10.15
N GLN A 1127 28.61 1.87 -10.82
CA GLN A 1127 27.87 0.73 -10.28
C GLN A 1127 28.77 -0.51 -10.10
N GLU A 1128 29.69 -0.76 -11.05
CA GLU A 1128 30.74 -1.77 -10.95
C GLU A 1128 31.67 -1.45 -9.77
N TYR A 1129 32.14 -0.19 -9.65
CA TYR A 1129 32.92 0.25 -8.50
C TYR A 1129 32.20 0.05 -7.17
N LYS A 1130 30.91 0.40 -7.06
CA LYS A 1130 30.10 0.16 -5.85
C LYS A 1130 30.05 -1.34 -5.50
N SER A 1131 30.00 -2.22 -6.50
CA SER A 1131 30.02 -3.68 -6.29
C SER A 1131 31.42 -4.20 -5.88
N LEU A 1132 32.48 -3.56 -6.34
CA LEU A 1132 33.87 -3.87 -5.97
C LEU A 1132 34.26 -3.28 -4.60
N GLN A 1133 33.60 -2.23 -4.11
CA GLN A 1133 33.88 -1.62 -2.80
C GLN A 1133 33.74 -2.60 -1.64
N ASP A 1134 32.70 -3.44 -1.63
CA ASP A 1134 32.48 -4.46 -0.61
C ASP A 1134 33.61 -5.51 -0.61
N ILE A 1135 34.11 -5.88 -1.79
CA ILE A 1135 35.24 -6.81 -1.96
C ILE A 1135 36.53 -6.16 -1.43
N ILE A 1136 36.80 -4.90 -1.79
CA ILE A 1136 37.97 -4.14 -1.31
C ILE A 1136 37.95 -4.00 0.23
N ALA A 1137 36.77 -3.80 0.82
CA ALA A 1137 36.62 -3.65 2.27
C ALA A 1137 36.91 -4.94 3.05
N ILE A 1138 36.69 -6.11 2.43
CA ILE A 1138 36.87 -7.43 3.06
C ILE A 1138 38.26 -8.02 2.77
N LEU A 1139 38.71 -7.97 1.52
CA LEU A 1139 39.91 -8.66 1.03
C LEU A 1139 41.11 -7.72 0.78
N GLY A 1140 40.87 -6.42 0.69
CA GLY A 1140 41.89 -5.44 0.29
C GLY A 1140 42.00 -5.28 -1.23
N MET A 1141 42.66 -4.20 -1.67
CA MET A 1141 42.73 -3.81 -3.08
C MET A 1141 43.71 -4.66 -3.90
N ASP A 1142 44.64 -5.36 -3.25
CA ASP A 1142 45.66 -6.19 -3.92
C ASP A 1142 45.09 -7.48 -4.54
N GLU A 1143 44.01 -8.02 -3.94
CA GLU A 1143 43.32 -9.26 -4.35
C GLU A 1143 42.39 -9.10 -5.56
N LEU A 1144 42.20 -7.87 -6.05
CA LEU A 1144 41.47 -7.58 -7.28
C LEU A 1144 42.28 -7.98 -8.52
N SER A 1145 41.60 -8.31 -9.63
CA SER A 1145 42.28 -8.47 -10.91
C SER A 1145 42.80 -7.12 -11.41
N GLU A 1146 43.82 -7.11 -12.27
CA GLU A 1146 44.37 -5.86 -12.82
C GLU A 1146 43.33 -5.07 -13.63
N ALA A 1147 42.33 -5.75 -14.21
CA ALA A 1147 41.19 -5.09 -14.86
C ALA A 1147 40.26 -4.41 -13.84
N ASP A 1148 39.95 -5.09 -12.73
CA ASP A 1148 39.10 -4.53 -11.67
C ASP A 1148 39.79 -3.36 -10.95
N LYS A 1149 41.11 -3.44 -10.72
CA LYS A 1149 41.91 -2.33 -10.17
C LYS A 1149 41.81 -1.10 -11.08
N LEU A 1150 41.99 -1.27 -12.38
CA LEU A 1150 41.87 -0.18 -13.36
C LEU A 1150 40.45 0.41 -13.39
N THR A 1151 39.41 -0.43 -13.31
CA THR A 1151 38.01 0.02 -13.20
C THR A 1151 37.78 0.84 -11.93
N VAL A 1152 38.30 0.41 -10.78
CA VAL A 1152 38.22 1.13 -9.50
C VAL A 1152 38.94 2.48 -9.57
N GLU A 1153 40.15 2.53 -10.12
CA GLU A 1153 40.91 3.79 -10.27
C GLU A 1153 40.20 4.79 -11.19
N ARG A 1154 39.70 4.34 -12.35
CA ARG A 1154 38.93 5.19 -13.26
C ARG A 1154 37.62 5.66 -12.62
N ALA A 1155 36.89 4.78 -11.93
CA ALA A 1155 35.67 5.14 -11.21
C ALA A 1155 35.92 6.19 -10.11
N ARG A 1156 37.02 6.07 -9.34
CA ARG A 1156 37.43 7.08 -8.34
C ARG A 1156 37.82 8.42 -8.95
N LYS A 1157 38.38 8.43 -10.17
CA LYS A 1157 38.65 9.65 -10.94
C LYS A 1157 37.34 10.27 -11.43
N LEU A 1158 36.42 9.47 -11.99
CA LEU A 1158 35.07 9.92 -12.40
C LEU A 1158 34.26 10.50 -11.24
N GLN A 1159 34.23 9.83 -10.08
CA GLN A 1159 33.50 10.27 -8.90
C GLN A 1159 33.99 11.66 -8.44
N ARG A 1160 35.30 11.91 -8.50
CA ARG A 1160 35.86 13.26 -8.23
C ARG A 1160 35.61 14.23 -9.38
N PHE A 1161 35.66 13.79 -10.64
CA PHE A 1161 35.42 14.66 -11.81
C PHE A 1161 33.97 15.14 -11.93
N LEU A 1162 33.02 14.49 -11.26
CA LEU A 1162 31.65 15.01 -11.07
C LEU A 1162 31.59 16.26 -10.17
N SER A 1163 32.62 16.54 -9.37
CA SER A 1163 32.74 17.81 -8.63
C SER A 1163 33.00 19.00 -9.56
N GLN A 1164 32.56 20.18 -9.14
CA GLN A 1164 32.68 21.41 -9.91
C GLN A 1164 32.83 22.63 -9.00
N PRO A 1165 33.78 23.55 -9.28
CA PRO A 1165 33.89 24.78 -8.52
C PRO A 1165 32.71 25.71 -8.86
N PHE A 1166 31.85 25.94 -7.88
CA PHE A 1166 30.71 26.86 -7.97
C PHE A 1166 31.14 28.30 -7.70
N THR A 1167 30.59 29.24 -8.47
CA THR A 1167 30.81 30.68 -8.32
C THR A 1167 30.41 31.16 -6.94
N VAL A 1168 29.21 30.77 -6.48
CA VAL A 1168 28.69 31.19 -5.17
C VAL A 1168 29.48 30.57 -4.01
N ALA A 1169 30.20 29.46 -4.26
CA ALA A 1169 31.05 28.80 -3.27
C ALA A 1169 32.50 29.34 -3.24
N GLN A 1170 32.87 30.29 -4.10
CA GLN A 1170 34.23 30.81 -4.19
C GLN A 1170 34.71 31.46 -2.88
N VAL A 1171 33.81 32.11 -2.13
CA VAL A 1171 34.12 32.75 -0.83
C VAL A 1171 34.54 31.70 0.22
N PHE A 1172 33.94 30.51 0.18
CA PHE A 1172 34.23 29.42 1.12
C PHE A 1172 35.40 28.53 0.68
N THR A 1173 35.54 28.31 -0.63
CA THR A 1173 36.53 27.36 -1.19
C THR A 1173 37.85 28.01 -1.60
N GLY A 1174 37.86 29.32 -1.87
CA GLY A 1174 38.99 30.02 -2.48
C GLY A 1174 39.27 29.64 -3.94
N ILE A 1175 38.40 28.83 -4.56
CA ILE A 1175 38.55 28.36 -5.95
C ILE A 1175 37.61 29.17 -6.83
N GLU A 1176 38.11 29.69 -7.96
CA GLU A 1176 37.32 30.44 -8.94
C GLU A 1176 36.25 29.53 -9.59
N GLY A 1177 35.00 30.00 -9.60
CA GLY A 1177 33.87 29.26 -10.15
C GLY A 1177 34.00 29.03 -11.67
N LYS A 1178 33.56 27.86 -12.14
CA LYS A 1178 33.52 27.54 -13.58
C LYS A 1178 32.14 27.06 -14.01
N LEU A 1179 31.60 27.69 -15.06
CA LEU A 1179 30.49 27.18 -15.85
C LEU A 1179 31.06 26.29 -16.96
N VAL A 1180 30.52 25.08 -17.15
CA VAL A 1180 31.04 24.08 -18.10
C VAL A 1180 30.02 23.81 -19.20
N ASP A 1181 30.44 23.76 -20.46
CA ASP A 1181 29.57 23.40 -21.59
C ASP A 1181 29.28 21.89 -21.60
N LEU A 1182 28.08 21.50 -22.04
CA LEU A 1182 27.68 20.10 -22.13
C LEU A 1182 28.57 19.29 -23.10
N LYS A 1183 29.04 19.88 -24.21
CA LYS A 1183 29.92 19.19 -25.16
C LYS A 1183 31.32 18.95 -24.58
N ASP A 1184 31.84 19.93 -23.85
CA ASP A 1184 33.11 19.77 -23.11
C ASP A 1184 32.98 18.74 -21.98
N THR A 1185 31.80 18.68 -21.35
CA THR A 1185 31.46 17.64 -20.35
C THR A 1185 31.49 16.25 -20.99
N ILE A 1186 30.69 16.00 -22.04
CA ILE A 1186 30.63 14.71 -22.74
C ILE A 1186 32.02 14.27 -23.24
N ARG A 1187 32.77 15.19 -23.87
CA ARG A 1187 34.15 14.90 -24.33
C ARG A 1187 35.04 14.50 -23.15
N SER A 1188 35.07 15.30 -22.08
CA SER A 1188 35.95 15.06 -20.92
C SER A 1188 35.66 13.72 -20.24
N PHE A 1189 34.38 13.35 -20.09
CA PHE A 1189 34.00 12.07 -19.50
C PHE A 1189 34.42 10.88 -20.37
N ASN A 1190 34.29 10.95 -21.69
CA ASN A 1190 34.79 9.90 -22.59
C ASN A 1190 36.32 9.77 -22.52
N GLN A 1191 37.09 10.88 -22.55
CA GLN A 1191 38.56 10.84 -22.42
C GLN A 1191 39.01 10.12 -21.14
N ILE A 1192 38.34 10.34 -20.00
CA ILE A 1192 38.64 9.65 -18.74
C ILE A 1192 38.31 8.15 -18.84
N MET A 1193 37.12 7.80 -19.37
CA MET A 1193 36.70 6.40 -19.49
C MET A 1193 37.54 5.59 -20.48
N ASP A 1194 38.09 6.25 -21.50
CA ASP A 1194 38.93 5.64 -22.54
C ASP A 1194 40.42 5.55 -22.12
N GLY A 1195 40.78 6.13 -20.96
CA GLY A 1195 42.09 5.94 -20.31
C GLY A 1195 43.09 7.08 -20.51
N GLU A 1196 42.71 8.20 -21.12
CA GLU A 1196 43.63 9.32 -21.38
C GLU A 1196 44.16 10.00 -20.11
N GLY A 1197 43.57 9.72 -18.94
CA GLY A 1197 43.98 10.24 -17.63
C GLY A 1197 44.42 9.17 -16.62
N ASP A 1198 44.80 7.97 -17.09
CA ASP A 1198 45.23 6.87 -16.22
C ASP A 1198 46.53 7.19 -15.46
N ASP A 1199 47.45 7.92 -16.09
CA ASP A 1199 48.73 8.39 -15.53
C ASP A 1199 48.60 9.55 -14.52
N LEU A 1200 47.44 10.20 -14.46
CA LEU A 1200 47.20 11.34 -13.58
C LEU A 1200 46.71 10.92 -12.18
N PRO A 1201 47.15 11.59 -11.09
CA PRO A 1201 46.74 11.27 -9.72
C PRO A 1201 45.25 11.60 -9.47
N GLU A 1202 44.55 10.80 -8.65
CA GLU A 1202 43.10 10.96 -8.37
C GLU A 1202 42.70 12.39 -7.96
N GLY A 1203 43.57 13.09 -7.20
CA GLY A 1203 43.33 14.48 -6.74
C GLY A 1203 43.35 15.55 -7.84
N ALA A 1204 43.85 15.23 -9.04
CA ALA A 1204 43.81 16.11 -10.21
C ALA A 1204 42.37 16.36 -10.70
N PHE A 1205 41.48 15.37 -10.51
CA PHE A 1205 40.10 15.39 -11.00
C PHE A 1205 39.12 16.11 -10.07
N TYR A 1206 39.55 16.53 -8.87
CA TYR A 1206 38.70 17.24 -7.90
C TYR A 1206 38.64 18.74 -8.19
N MET A 1207 37.44 19.34 -8.17
CA MET A 1207 37.16 20.78 -8.35
C MET A 1207 37.82 21.37 -9.60
N VAL A 1208 37.56 20.76 -10.74
CA VAL A 1208 38.01 21.20 -12.08
C VAL A 1208 36.82 21.24 -13.06
N GLY A 1209 36.95 22.03 -14.12
CA GLY A 1209 35.93 22.14 -15.16
C GLY A 1209 36.00 20.98 -16.15
N ASP A 1210 36.88 21.13 -17.13
CA ASP A 1210 37.16 20.19 -18.22
C ASP A 1210 38.35 19.25 -17.92
N PHE A 1211 38.58 18.28 -18.81
CA PHE A 1211 39.70 17.35 -18.73
C PHE A 1211 41.07 18.04 -18.81
N GLU A 1212 41.23 19.10 -19.60
CA GLU A 1212 42.47 19.87 -19.69
C GLU A 1212 42.82 20.58 -18.37
N SER A 1213 41.82 21.09 -17.64
CA SER A 1213 42.02 21.59 -16.27
C SER A 1213 42.48 20.48 -15.31
N ALA A 1214 41.96 19.25 -15.46
CA ALA A 1214 42.40 18.11 -14.67
C ALA A 1214 43.86 17.75 -14.99
N ARG A 1215 44.21 17.67 -16.27
CA ARG A 1215 45.57 17.39 -16.76
C ARG A 1215 46.59 18.40 -16.25
N ALA A 1216 46.36 19.70 -16.45
CA ALA A 1216 47.27 20.75 -15.99
C ALA A 1216 47.45 20.74 -14.46
N LYS A 1217 46.40 20.38 -13.71
CA LYS A 1217 46.47 20.19 -12.26
C LYS A 1217 47.26 18.93 -11.87
N GLY A 1218 47.09 17.83 -12.60
CA GLY A 1218 47.83 16.57 -12.41
C GLY A 1218 49.32 16.73 -12.68
N GLU A 1219 49.69 17.33 -13.82
CA GLU A 1219 51.09 17.65 -14.17
C GLU A 1219 51.76 18.52 -13.09
N LYS A 1220 51.03 19.47 -12.51
CA LYS A 1220 51.52 20.29 -11.38
C LYS A 1220 51.72 19.46 -10.10
N ILE A 1221 50.76 18.60 -9.74
CA ILE A 1221 50.86 17.72 -8.55
C ILE A 1221 52.06 16.77 -8.68
N LEU A 1222 52.25 16.16 -9.86
CA LEU A 1222 53.40 15.30 -10.14
C LEU A 1222 54.72 16.07 -10.05
N ALA A 1223 54.81 17.27 -10.64
CA ALA A 1223 55.99 18.13 -10.55
C ALA A 1223 56.24 18.76 -9.17
N GLU A 1224 55.31 18.63 -8.22
CA GLU A 1224 55.50 18.96 -6.80
C GLU A 1224 55.94 17.72 -6.01
N LEU A 1225 55.39 16.53 -6.30
CA LEU A 1225 55.82 15.24 -5.75
C LEU A 1225 57.25 14.84 -6.17
N GLU A 1226 57.68 15.20 -7.39
CA GLU A 1226 59.07 15.01 -7.83
C GLU A 1226 60.08 15.94 -7.12
N LYS A 1227 59.60 16.94 -6.37
CA LYS A 1227 60.44 17.90 -5.61
C LYS A 1227 60.44 17.66 -4.10
N SER A 1228 59.59 16.76 -3.61
CA SER A 1228 59.46 16.38 -2.19
C SER A 1228 60.17 15.08 -1.88
#